data_AF-A0A1S3W177-F1
#
_entry.id   AF-A0A1S3W177-F1
#
_cell.length_a   1.000
_cell.length_b   1.000
_cell.length_c   1.000
_cell.angle_alpha   90.00
_cell.angle_beta   90.00
_cell.angle_gamma   90.00
#
_symmetry.space_group_name_H-M   'P 1'
#
loop_
_entity.id
_entity.type
_entity.pdbx_description
1 polymer ?
#
loop_
_entity_poly.entity_id
_entity_poly.type
_entity_poly.pdbx_seq_one_letter_code
_entity_poly.pdbx_strand_id
1 'polypeptide(L)'
;MDVDHDQPSAAAAKAQALQTLAAGPLSSSVAKLAASSRCLPSNKDFHFYRNFEEFKVPVEEIARESRSMLEAIGAAAHAAFPADVDDAYDWLVNVNDDVLERFDSSMDEFRRHREEEKTGHSAKHPMEEDGFQLVSRKKKGVRGNVIPGTGSEANPATPGVTVATKDKKTMGPKPKVPFHIPTIRRPQDEYSIVVNNANMPFEHVWLQSGDDGTRFIHPLEMLSVLDFVDRNPGDVVPMKPPSIDNTPFKLVEEVKDLKELAARLRSVNEFSVDLEHNQYRSFQGLTCLMQISTRAEDFVVDTLKLRIHIGPYLRDVFKDPSKKKVMHGADRDILWLQRDFGIYVCNLFDTHQASKLLGLERNSLEYILYHFCEVTANKDYQNADWRLRPLPDEMLRYAREDTHYLLYIYDLMRIKLFALSKESESSESTDTPLVEVYKRSYDVCMQLYEKELLTENSYLHIYGLQGAGFNAQQLAIVSGLCEWRDIVARAEDESTGYVLPNKSVLEIAKQIPLTTSKLRRLVKSKHPYVEHNLDTVVSIIRHSIQNAAAFEEASQLLKEAQAAAALDVVPVTDGTEDPQFHKQDSKETSLHQDSNVQIKIKPSSLASEPPRVSVTVSERDRDANVGALSPEKGNRTTVQVLKKPPGAFGAFLGNSASKRKLGPDKGKEDIKLEQIRSSVSLPFHTFLGSSEKSEPKVETPSVASEIEYGAE
;
A
#
# COMPACT_ATOMS: atom_id res chain seq x y z
N MET A 1 -14.60 -84.26 27.14
CA MET A 1 -13.34 -84.13 26.39
C MET A 1 -13.65 -83.31 25.18
N ASP A 2 -12.90 -82.24 25.06
CA ASP A 2 -13.32 -81.02 24.39
C ASP A 2 -13.12 -81.10 22.87
N VAL A 3 -13.98 -80.39 22.14
CA VAL A 3 -13.72 -80.02 20.76
C VAL A 3 -13.86 -78.51 20.71
N ASP A 4 -12.75 -77.84 20.39
CA ASP A 4 -12.60 -76.39 20.44
C ASP A 4 -13.67 -75.66 19.60
N HIS A 5 -14.24 -74.61 20.17
CA HIS A 5 -15.26 -73.78 19.52
C HIS A 5 -15.00 -72.30 19.74
N ASP A 6 -13.81 -71.86 19.32
CA ASP A 6 -13.45 -70.44 19.22
C ASP A 6 -12.89 -70.13 17.82
N GLN A 7 -13.79 -70.03 16.83
CA GLN A 7 -13.53 -69.21 15.63
C GLN A 7 -14.21 -67.86 15.80
N PRO A 8 -13.47 -66.74 15.74
CA PRO A 8 -14.08 -65.41 15.83
C PRO A 8 -15.02 -65.19 14.64
N SER A 9 -16.16 -64.54 14.90
CA SER A 9 -17.14 -64.27 13.85
C SER A 9 -16.52 -63.47 12.71
N ALA A 10 -17.04 -63.64 11.48
CA ALA A 10 -16.53 -62.91 10.31
C ALA A 10 -16.59 -61.38 10.46
N ALA A 11 -17.46 -60.86 11.35
CA ALA A 11 -17.50 -59.45 11.72
C ALA A 11 -16.34 -59.06 12.65
N ALA A 12 -16.01 -59.87 13.66
CA ALA A 12 -14.86 -59.65 14.54
C ALA A 12 -13.54 -59.68 13.77
N ALA A 13 -13.37 -60.64 12.85
CA ALA A 13 -12.20 -60.71 11.98
C ALA A 13 -12.05 -59.47 11.07
N LYS A 14 -13.16 -58.95 10.51
CA LYS A 14 -13.17 -57.69 9.74
C LYS A 14 -12.80 -56.47 10.58
N ALA A 15 -13.35 -56.35 11.80
CA ALA A 15 -13.05 -55.25 12.70
C ALA A 15 -11.57 -55.26 13.13
N GLN A 16 -11.01 -56.43 13.42
CA GLN A 16 -9.60 -56.60 13.79
C GLN A 16 -8.65 -56.32 12.61
N ALA A 17 -9.03 -56.69 11.39
CA ALA A 17 -8.30 -56.31 10.17
C ALA A 17 -8.31 -54.79 9.93
N LEU A 18 -9.45 -54.11 10.13
CA LEU A 18 -9.55 -52.65 10.05
C LEU A 18 -8.69 -51.94 11.10
N GLN A 19 -8.72 -52.40 12.36
CA GLN A 19 -7.82 -51.90 13.40
C GLN A 19 -6.34 -52.11 13.03
N THR A 20 -5.97 -53.24 12.42
CA THR A 20 -4.59 -53.53 12.00
C THR A 20 -4.15 -52.72 10.76
N LEU A 21 -5.10 -52.28 9.92
CA LEU A 21 -4.83 -51.32 8.85
C LEU A 21 -4.56 -49.91 9.40
N ALA A 22 -5.36 -49.46 10.35
CA ALA A 22 -5.27 -48.12 10.94
C ALA A 22 -4.16 -47.98 12.01
N ALA A 23 -3.75 -49.07 12.66
CA ALA A 23 -2.67 -49.08 13.64
C ALA A 23 -1.30 -48.90 12.98
N GLY A 24 -0.82 -47.67 12.95
CA GLY A 24 0.53 -47.31 12.49
C GLY A 24 0.69 -45.81 12.25
N PRO A 25 1.90 -45.33 11.93
CA PRO A 25 2.11 -43.96 11.48
C PRO A 25 1.29 -43.68 10.22
N LEU A 26 0.76 -42.45 10.09
CA LEU A 26 -0.13 -42.04 9.00
C LEU A 26 0.40 -42.43 7.61
N SER A 27 1.70 -42.27 7.37
CA SER A 27 2.37 -42.64 6.12
C SER A 27 2.26 -44.14 5.79
N SER A 28 2.31 -45.03 6.79
CA SER A 28 2.12 -46.47 6.60
C SER A 28 0.66 -46.80 6.27
N SER A 29 -0.28 -46.18 6.99
CA SER A 29 -1.71 -46.38 6.77
C SER A 29 -2.16 -45.87 5.39
N VAL A 30 -1.68 -44.71 4.96
CA VAL A 30 -1.91 -44.16 3.61
C VAL A 30 -1.28 -45.05 2.53
N ALA A 31 -0.06 -45.56 2.73
CA ALA A 31 0.58 -46.47 1.78
C ALA A 31 -0.19 -47.82 1.65
N LYS A 32 -0.69 -48.38 2.76
CA LYS A 32 -1.57 -49.56 2.75
C LYS A 32 -2.87 -49.28 1.99
N LEU A 33 -3.51 -48.14 2.25
CA LEU A 33 -4.74 -47.72 1.56
C LEU A 33 -4.50 -47.57 0.05
N ALA A 34 -3.45 -46.85 -0.37
CA ALA A 34 -3.07 -46.67 -1.77
C ALA A 34 -2.60 -47.95 -2.48
N ALA A 35 -2.20 -48.98 -1.72
CA ALA A 35 -1.98 -50.32 -2.26
C ALA A 35 -3.31 -51.07 -2.46
N SER A 36 -4.23 -50.99 -1.49
CA SER A 36 -5.54 -51.65 -1.58
C SER A 36 -6.46 -51.09 -2.67
N SER A 37 -6.38 -49.80 -3.00
CA SER A 37 -7.16 -49.21 -4.10
C SER A 37 -6.82 -49.82 -5.47
N ARG A 38 -5.62 -50.39 -5.64
CA ARG A 38 -5.19 -51.10 -6.85
C ARG A 38 -5.87 -52.47 -7.02
N CYS A 39 -6.57 -52.96 -5.99
CA CYS A 39 -7.40 -54.16 -6.09
C CYS A 39 -8.78 -53.88 -6.70
N LEU A 40 -9.16 -52.60 -6.88
CA LEU A 40 -10.38 -52.26 -7.62
C LEU A 40 -10.17 -52.56 -9.12
N PRO A 41 -11.11 -53.27 -9.78
CA PRO A 41 -11.04 -53.48 -11.22
C PRO A 41 -11.11 -52.13 -11.95
N SER A 42 -10.50 -52.05 -13.13
CA SER A 42 -10.45 -50.82 -13.93
C SER A 42 -11.09 -51.01 -15.31
N ASN A 43 -11.43 -49.89 -15.97
CA ASN A 43 -11.93 -49.89 -17.35
C ASN A 43 -13.13 -50.84 -17.55
N LYS A 44 -13.03 -51.78 -18.50
CA LYS A 44 -14.13 -52.69 -18.88
C LYS A 44 -14.59 -53.58 -17.73
N ASP A 45 -13.67 -54.04 -16.89
CA ASP A 45 -13.99 -54.90 -15.75
C ASP A 45 -14.76 -54.12 -14.68
N PHE A 46 -14.39 -52.85 -14.44
CA PHE A 46 -15.16 -51.97 -13.55
C PHE A 46 -16.60 -51.80 -14.02
N HIS A 47 -16.82 -51.51 -15.30
CA HIS A 47 -18.16 -51.38 -15.88
C HIS A 47 -18.95 -52.69 -15.85
N PHE A 48 -18.28 -53.85 -15.97
CA PHE A 48 -18.91 -55.16 -15.83
C PHE A 48 -19.37 -55.41 -14.38
N TYR A 49 -18.48 -55.24 -13.40
CA TYR A 49 -18.79 -55.48 -11.99
C TYR A 49 -19.77 -54.46 -11.40
N ARG A 50 -19.80 -53.22 -11.90
CA ARG A 50 -20.76 -52.17 -11.46
C ARG A 50 -22.23 -52.50 -11.73
N ASN A 51 -22.54 -53.53 -12.51
CA ASN A 51 -23.91 -54.02 -12.70
C ASN A 51 -24.44 -54.88 -11.54
N PHE A 52 -23.57 -55.26 -10.59
CA PHE A 52 -23.93 -56.03 -9.39
C PHE A 52 -23.95 -55.10 -8.18
N GLU A 53 -25.05 -55.08 -7.44
CA GLU A 53 -25.23 -54.18 -6.28
C GLU A 53 -24.24 -54.50 -5.15
N GLU A 54 -23.82 -55.77 -5.04
CA GLU A 54 -22.78 -56.25 -4.10
C GLU A 54 -21.41 -55.60 -4.33
N PHE A 55 -21.14 -55.12 -5.54
CA PHE A 55 -19.93 -54.38 -5.89
C PHE A 55 -20.17 -52.86 -5.96
N LYS A 56 -21.32 -52.45 -6.50
CA LYS A 56 -21.68 -51.04 -6.70
C LYS A 56 -21.83 -50.28 -5.37
N VAL A 57 -22.57 -50.82 -4.40
CA VAL A 57 -22.85 -50.11 -3.14
C VAL A 57 -21.57 -49.80 -2.34
N PRO A 58 -20.65 -50.76 -2.10
CA PRO A 58 -19.39 -50.44 -1.40
C PRO A 58 -18.50 -49.45 -2.15
N VAL A 59 -18.49 -49.48 -3.49
CA VAL A 59 -17.68 -48.55 -4.30
C VAL A 59 -18.24 -47.13 -4.25
N GLU A 60 -19.56 -46.97 -4.25
CA GLU A 60 -20.22 -45.66 -4.12
C GLU A 60 -20.02 -45.08 -2.70
N GLU A 61 -19.99 -45.93 -1.67
CA GLU A 61 -19.63 -45.54 -0.30
C GLU A 61 -18.17 -45.07 -0.19
N ILE A 62 -17.21 -45.83 -0.74
CA ILE A 62 -15.79 -45.45 -0.80
C ILE A 62 -15.61 -44.11 -1.53
N ALA A 63 -16.33 -43.90 -2.65
CA ALA A 63 -16.26 -42.65 -3.40
C ALA A 63 -16.81 -41.44 -2.60
N ARG A 64 -17.90 -41.63 -1.84
CA ARG A 64 -18.49 -40.60 -0.97
C ARG A 64 -17.54 -40.19 0.16
N GLU A 65 -16.98 -41.16 0.88
CA GLU A 65 -15.99 -40.90 1.95
C GLU A 65 -14.71 -40.24 1.40
N SER A 66 -14.20 -40.71 0.25
CA SER A 66 -13.03 -40.11 -0.42
C SER A 66 -13.26 -38.65 -0.79
N ARG A 67 -14.45 -38.31 -1.29
CA ARG A 67 -14.81 -36.93 -1.62
C ARG A 67 -14.88 -36.05 -0.37
N SER A 68 -15.50 -36.53 0.71
CA SER A 68 -15.60 -35.77 1.96
C SER A 68 -14.21 -35.47 2.58
N MET A 69 -13.28 -36.42 2.49
CA MET A 69 -11.88 -36.17 2.90
C MET A 69 -11.19 -35.10 2.03
N LEU A 70 -11.40 -35.11 0.71
CA LEU A 70 -10.83 -34.12 -0.20
C LEU A 70 -11.46 -32.72 -0.01
N GLU A 71 -12.76 -32.65 0.27
CA GLU A 71 -13.45 -31.41 0.65
C GLU A 71 -12.89 -30.83 1.96
N ALA A 72 -12.62 -31.66 2.97
CA ALA A 72 -12.00 -31.23 4.22
C ALA A 72 -10.54 -30.75 4.04
N ILE A 73 -9.75 -31.43 3.19
CA ILE A 73 -8.40 -30.99 2.82
C ILE A 73 -8.47 -29.65 2.09
N GLY A 74 -9.41 -29.49 1.16
CA GLY A 74 -9.60 -28.25 0.41
C GLY A 74 -10.03 -27.07 1.28
N ALA A 75 -10.93 -27.29 2.24
CA ALA A 75 -11.29 -26.28 3.23
C ALA A 75 -10.07 -25.82 4.06
N ALA A 76 -9.19 -26.74 4.45
CA ALA A 76 -7.96 -26.42 5.17
C ALA A 76 -6.89 -25.73 4.28
N ALA A 77 -6.93 -25.94 2.97
CA ALA A 77 -6.05 -25.30 1.98
C ALA A 77 -6.65 -24.00 1.39
N HIS A 78 -7.82 -23.56 1.83
CA HIS A 78 -8.61 -22.46 1.25
C HIS A 78 -9.00 -22.63 -0.23
N ALA A 79 -9.00 -23.87 -0.75
CA ALA A 79 -9.35 -24.19 -2.13
C ALA A 79 -10.46 -25.27 -2.16
N ALA A 80 -11.70 -24.89 -2.43
CA ALA A 80 -12.85 -25.81 -2.42
C ALA A 80 -12.69 -26.95 -3.45
N PHE A 81 -13.00 -28.19 -3.05
CA PHE A 81 -12.89 -29.36 -3.93
C PHE A 81 -13.98 -29.33 -5.03
N PRO A 82 -13.62 -29.45 -6.33
CA PRO A 82 -14.59 -29.37 -7.42
C PRO A 82 -15.60 -30.53 -7.46
N ALA A 83 -16.78 -30.24 -7.99
CA ALA A 83 -17.81 -31.26 -8.24
C ALA A 83 -17.43 -32.16 -9.44
N ASP A 84 -16.88 -31.55 -10.50
CA ASP A 84 -16.46 -32.20 -11.73
C ASP A 84 -15.10 -32.91 -11.59
N VAL A 85 -14.88 -33.96 -12.41
CA VAL A 85 -13.70 -34.83 -12.32
C VAL A 85 -12.48 -34.25 -13.01
N ASP A 86 -12.64 -33.51 -14.11
CA ASP A 86 -11.52 -32.87 -14.80
C ASP A 86 -11.04 -31.65 -13.99
N ASP A 87 -11.98 -30.84 -13.48
CA ASP A 87 -11.67 -29.75 -12.55
C ASP A 87 -10.96 -30.26 -11.27
N ALA A 88 -11.37 -31.43 -10.74
CA ALA A 88 -10.76 -32.02 -9.55
C ALA A 88 -9.30 -32.49 -9.77
N TYR A 89 -8.93 -32.83 -11.01
CA TYR A 89 -7.53 -33.15 -11.34
C TYR A 89 -6.67 -31.89 -11.35
N ASP A 90 -7.12 -30.83 -12.04
CA ASP A 90 -6.40 -29.55 -12.08
C ASP A 90 -6.31 -28.92 -10.68
N TRP A 91 -7.36 -29.01 -9.87
CA TRP A 91 -7.34 -28.64 -8.45
C TRP A 91 -6.27 -29.39 -7.66
N LEU A 92 -6.17 -30.72 -7.84
CA LEU A 92 -5.17 -31.53 -7.14
C LEU A 92 -3.74 -31.19 -7.59
N VAL A 93 -3.53 -30.86 -8.86
CA VAL A 93 -2.23 -30.38 -9.36
C VAL A 93 -1.86 -29.06 -8.68
N ASN A 94 -2.76 -28.08 -8.69
CA ASN A 94 -2.51 -26.77 -8.06
C ASN A 94 -2.19 -26.87 -6.56
N VAL A 95 -2.95 -27.68 -5.81
CA VAL A 95 -2.70 -27.90 -4.37
C VAL A 95 -1.34 -28.57 -4.11
N ASN A 96 -0.89 -29.47 -4.98
CA ASN A 96 0.44 -30.08 -4.86
C ASN A 96 1.55 -29.08 -5.24
N ASP A 97 1.37 -28.29 -6.30
CA ASP A 97 2.33 -27.28 -6.73
C ASP A 97 2.52 -26.21 -5.63
N ASP A 98 1.45 -25.73 -5.00
CA ASP A 98 1.49 -24.81 -3.85
C ASP A 98 2.28 -25.37 -2.65
N VAL A 99 2.13 -26.67 -2.35
CA VAL A 99 2.85 -27.33 -1.26
C VAL A 99 4.34 -27.50 -1.60
N LEU A 100 4.65 -27.82 -2.85
CA LEU A 100 6.02 -27.95 -3.33
C LEU A 100 6.74 -26.60 -3.41
N GLU A 101 6.08 -25.53 -3.86
CA GLU A 101 6.65 -24.17 -3.91
C GLU A 101 6.98 -23.63 -2.50
N ARG A 102 6.13 -23.91 -1.50
CA ARG A 102 6.44 -23.61 -0.08
C ARG A 102 7.62 -24.42 0.44
N PHE A 103 7.72 -25.70 0.07
CA PHE A 103 8.84 -26.55 0.45
C PHE A 103 10.17 -26.09 -0.16
N ASP A 104 10.17 -25.78 -1.46
CA ASP A 104 11.35 -25.27 -2.17
C ASP A 104 11.80 -23.91 -1.61
N SER A 105 10.86 -23.01 -1.32
CA SER A 105 11.16 -21.73 -0.65
C SER A 105 11.85 -21.93 0.69
N SER A 106 11.34 -22.83 1.54
CA SER A 106 11.94 -23.14 2.84
C SER A 106 13.30 -23.84 2.71
N MET A 107 13.46 -24.70 1.69
CA MET A 107 14.72 -25.37 1.39
C MET A 107 15.80 -24.41 0.88
N ASP A 108 15.43 -23.38 0.11
CA ASP A 108 16.35 -22.34 -0.36
C ASP A 108 16.71 -21.36 0.76
N GLU A 109 15.79 -20.98 1.65
CA GLU A 109 16.12 -20.26 2.88
C GLU A 109 17.10 -21.03 3.76
N PHE A 110 16.82 -22.31 4.02
CA PHE A 110 17.71 -23.19 4.80
C PHE A 110 19.09 -23.32 4.15
N ARG A 111 19.16 -23.41 2.81
CA ARG A 111 20.42 -23.47 2.07
C ARG A 111 21.18 -22.15 2.17
N ARG A 112 20.50 -21.01 2.03
CA ARG A 112 21.08 -19.67 2.14
C ARG A 112 21.71 -19.44 3.52
N HIS A 113 20.99 -19.75 4.59
CA HIS A 113 21.54 -19.69 5.96
C HIS A 113 22.81 -20.54 6.10
N ARG A 114 22.82 -21.75 5.52
CA ARG A 114 23.97 -22.67 5.59
C ARG A 114 25.15 -22.28 4.69
N GLU A 115 24.95 -21.37 3.73
CA GLU A 115 25.99 -20.79 2.89
C GLU A 115 26.53 -19.49 3.51
N GLU A 116 25.67 -18.67 4.11
CA GLU A 116 26.01 -17.51 4.93
C GLU A 116 26.92 -17.90 6.12
N GLU A 117 26.56 -18.96 6.87
CA GLU A 117 27.38 -19.52 7.96
C GLU A 117 28.76 -20.03 7.50
N LYS A 118 28.91 -20.45 6.24
CA LYS A 118 30.16 -21.03 5.71
C LYS A 118 31.08 -20.04 5.03
N THR A 119 30.55 -18.92 4.54
CA THR A 119 31.31 -18.00 3.68
C THR A 119 31.56 -16.64 4.30
N GLY A 120 30.77 -16.22 5.31
CA GLY A 120 31.04 -15.02 6.10
C GLY A 120 31.10 -13.71 5.31
N HIS A 121 30.57 -13.67 4.08
CA HIS A 121 30.49 -12.49 3.21
C HIS A 121 29.19 -12.51 2.40
N SER A 122 28.39 -11.45 2.51
CA SER A 122 27.13 -11.30 1.77
C SER A 122 27.39 -11.10 0.26
N ALA A 123 26.78 -11.96 -0.57
CA ALA A 123 26.85 -11.85 -2.03
C ALA A 123 25.93 -10.75 -2.58
N LYS A 124 26.33 -10.14 -3.69
CA LYS A 124 25.66 -8.96 -4.26
C LYS A 124 24.41 -9.32 -5.07
N HIS A 125 23.31 -8.62 -4.81
CA HIS A 125 22.16 -8.56 -5.72
C HIS A 125 22.39 -7.54 -6.85
N PRO A 126 22.01 -7.85 -8.11
CA PRO A 126 21.70 -6.84 -9.11
C PRO A 126 20.28 -6.32 -8.87
N MET A 127 20.10 -4.99 -8.80
CA MET A 127 18.79 -4.34 -8.66
C MET A 127 18.52 -3.43 -9.85
N GLU A 128 17.44 -3.70 -10.57
CA GLU A 128 16.83 -2.79 -11.55
C GLU A 128 15.99 -1.73 -10.84
N GLU A 129 15.59 -0.67 -11.55
CA GLU A 129 14.82 0.45 -11.01
C GLU A 129 13.39 0.03 -10.58
N ASP A 130 13.16 -0.10 -9.27
CA ASP A 130 11.80 -0.14 -8.73
C ASP A 130 11.18 1.26 -8.73
N GLY A 131 10.05 1.36 -9.43
CA GLY A 131 9.37 2.62 -9.70
C GLY A 131 8.43 3.04 -8.57
N PHE A 132 8.96 3.66 -7.52
CA PHE A 132 8.18 4.51 -6.61
C PHE A 132 8.74 5.93 -6.64
N GLN A 133 8.06 6.83 -7.35
CA GLN A 133 8.49 8.23 -7.50
C GLN A 133 7.60 9.15 -6.67
N LEU A 134 8.08 9.52 -5.47
CA LEU A 134 7.48 10.59 -4.68
C LEU A 134 7.62 11.92 -5.45
N VAL A 135 6.54 12.71 -5.52
CA VAL A 135 6.47 13.91 -6.35
C VAL A 135 7.31 15.04 -5.76
N SER A 136 8.59 15.07 -6.13
CA SER A 136 9.45 16.25 -6.02
C SER A 136 9.68 16.85 -7.42
N ARG A 137 9.33 18.13 -7.59
CA ARG A 137 9.23 18.81 -8.89
C ARG A 137 10.63 19.13 -9.47
N LYS A 138 11.29 18.11 -10.04
CA LYS A 138 12.68 18.20 -10.51
C LYS A 138 12.77 18.99 -11.83
N LYS A 139 13.03 20.30 -11.72
CA LYS A 139 13.24 21.22 -12.86
C LYS A 139 14.41 20.71 -13.73
N LYS A 140 14.18 20.56 -15.03
CA LYS A 140 15.10 19.93 -15.99
C LYS A 140 16.24 20.90 -16.35
N GLY A 141 17.40 20.73 -15.72
CA GLY A 141 18.60 21.49 -16.04
C GLY A 141 19.12 21.17 -17.45
N VAL A 142 19.28 22.20 -18.28
CA VAL A 142 19.83 22.08 -19.65
C VAL A 142 21.30 21.70 -19.57
N ARG A 143 21.68 20.55 -20.15
CA ARG A 143 23.09 20.20 -20.42
C ARG A 143 23.47 20.73 -21.80
N GLY A 144 24.29 21.78 -21.83
CA GLY A 144 24.97 22.20 -23.06
C GLY A 144 26.07 21.20 -23.42
N ASN A 145 26.15 20.84 -24.71
CA ASN A 145 27.28 20.08 -25.25
C ASN A 145 28.51 20.99 -25.41
N VAL A 146 29.68 20.53 -24.98
CA VAL A 146 30.96 21.17 -25.26
C VAL A 146 31.77 20.27 -26.20
N ILE A 147 32.24 20.86 -27.30
CA ILE A 147 33.19 20.25 -28.25
C ILE A 147 34.57 20.90 -28.01
N PRO A 148 35.68 20.15 -27.99
CA PRO A 148 36.99 20.68 -27.59
C PRO A 148 37.76 21.36 -28.75
N GLY A 149 38.56 22.38 -28.43
CA GLY A 149 39.44 23.04 -29.42
C GLY A 149 40.43 24.07 -28.85
N THR A 150 41.67 23.61 -28.59
CA THR A 150 42.98 24.31 -28.79
C THR A 150 43.21 25.79 -28.41
N GLY A 151 44.25 26.05 -27.58
CA GLY A 151 45.06 27.29 -27.71
C GLY A 151 45.79 27.79 -26.44
N SER A 152 47.09 28.09 -26.56
CA SER A 152 48.03 28.85 -25.69
C SER A 152 47.46 30.05 -24.88
N GLU A 153 48.08 30.61 -23.81
CA GLU A 153 49.49 30.57 -23.33
C GLU A 153 49.68 31.07 -21.87
N ALA A 154 50.92 30.93 -21.36
CA ALA A 154 51.62 31.77 -20.35
C ALA A 154 51.27 31.75 -18.83
N ASN A 155 52.30 31.34 -18.06
CA ASN A 155 52.51 31.46 -16.59
C ASN A 155 53.27 32.78 -16.27
N PRO A 156 53.56 33.20 -15.00
CA PRO A 156 53.74 32.41 -13.75
C PRO A 156 52.93 32.98 -12.52
N ALA A 157 53.13 32.67 -11.22
CA ALA A 157 54.22 32.02 -10.47
C ALA A 157 53.77 31.31 -9.16
N THR A 158 54.74 30.93 -8.32
CA THR A 158 54.67 30.22 -7.01
C THR A 158 55.28 31.06 -5.86
N PRO A 159 55.32 30.64 -4.55
CA PRO A 159 54.92 29.36 -3.90
C PRO A 159 53.91 29.55 -2.73
N GLY A 160 53.41 28.55 -1.99
CA GLY A 160 53.57 27.10 -2.04
C GLY A 160 53.67 26.48 -0.62
N VAL A 161 52.61 25.81 -0.15
CA VAL A 161 52.63 24.90 1.03
C VAL A 161 51.80 23.66 0.69
N THR A 162 52.43 22.49 0.75
CA THR A 162 51.85 21.19 0.38
C THR A 162 51.34 20.44 1.61
N VAL A 163 50.07 20.01 1.59
CA VAL A 163 49.57 18.94 2.48
C VAL A 163 49.13 17.77 1.62
N ALA A 164 49.63 16.58 1.93
CA ALA A 164 49.52 15.42 1.04
C ALA A 164 48.08 14.94 0.88
N THR A 165 47.58 14.95 -0.35
CA THR A 165 46.33 14.29 -0.73
C THR A 165 46.50 12.77 -0.67
N LYS A 166 45.86 12.13 0.30
CA LYS A 166 45.76 10.66 0.36
C LYS A 166 44.90 10.17 -0.82
N ASP A 167 45.42 9.23 -1.62
CA ASP A 167 44.82 8.83 -2.89
C ASP A 167 43.35 8.36 -2.78
N LYS A 168 42.43 9.12 -3.41
CA LYS A 168 41.07 8.67 -3.70
C LYS A 168 41.08 7.64 -4.85
N LYS A 169 41.59 6.43 -4.61
CA LYS A 169 41.58 5.36 -5.61
C LYS A 169 41.30 3.94 -5.12
N THR A 170 40.69 3.79 -3.95
CA THR A 170 40.11 2.51 -3.46
C THR A 170 38.92 2.76 -2.52
N MET A 171 37.84 3.36 -3.05
CA MET A 171 36.51 3.15 -2.49
C MET A 171 35.55 2.83 -3.63
N GLY A 172 34.82 1.71 -3.52
CA GLY A 172 33.71 1.42 -4.42
C GLY A 172 32.57 2.42 -4.25
N PRO A 173 31.51 2.35 -5.07
CA PRO A 173 30.30 3.10 -4.78
C PRO A 173 29.83 2.75 -3.37
N LYS A 174 29.62 3.78 -2.52
CA LYS A 174 29.05 3.57 -1.19
C LYS A 174 27.76 2.75 -1.33
N PRO A 175 27.49 1.76 -0.45
CA PRO A 175 26.21 1.07 -0.47
C PRO A 175 25.10 2.11 -0.28
N LYS A 176 24.10 2.11 -1.17
CA LYS A 176 22.93 2.97 -0.99
C LYS A 176 22.16 2.47 0.22
N VAL A 177 21.73 3.38 1.08
CA VAL A 177 20.80 3.07 2.16
C VAL A 177 19.51 2.52 1.53
N PRO A 178 19.04 1.32 1.91
CA PRO A 178 17.87 0.71 1.30
C PRO A 178 16.58 1.40 1.74
N PHE A 179 15.71 1.69 0.77
CA PHE A 179 14.39 2.30 1.04
C PHE A 179 13.37 1.31 1.59
N HIS A 180 13.56 0.03 1.29
CA HIS A 180 12.79 -1.06 1.82
C HIS A 180 13.71 -2.24 2.12
N ILE A 181 13.59 -2.80 3.31
CA ILE A 181 14.23 -4.04 3.72
C ILE A 181 13.12 -5.09 3.94
N PRO A 182 12.93 -6.05 3.02
CA PRO A 182 11.86 -7.05 3.10
C PRO A 182 11.94 -7.96 4.34
N THR A 183 13.13 -8.14 4.91
CA THR A 183 13.36 -8.98 6.10
C THR A 183 13.00 -8.30 7.43
N ILE A 184 12.71 -7.00 7.44
CA ILE A 184 12.19 -6.33 8.64
C ILE A 184 10.76 -6.82 8.88
N ARG A 185 10.54 -7.45 10.05
CA ARG A 185 9.20 -7.82 10.55
C ARG A 185 8.30 -6.60 10.60
N ARG A 186 7.01 -6.81 10.38
CA ARG A 186 6.03 -5.72 10.39
C ARG A 186 5.91 -5.18 11.83
N PRO A 187 6.17 -3.87 12.08
CA PRO A 187 5.98 -3.29 13.41
C PRO A 187 4.55 -3.44 13.92
N GLN A 188 3.57 -3.58 13.02
CA GLN A 188 2.18 -3.87 13.33
C GLN A 188 2.01 -5.18 14.09
N ASP A 189 2.66 -6.25 13.63
CA ASP A 189 2.60 -7.57 14.24
C ASP A 189 3.45 -7.63 15.52
N GLU A 190 4.62 -6.99 15.51
CA GLU A 190 5.58 -7.03 16.62
C GLU A 190 5.12 -6.22 17.85
N TYR A 191 4.52 -5.04 17.63
CA TYR A 191 4.05 -4.14 18.70
C TYR A 191 2.52 -4.10 18.83
N SER A 192 1.80 -5.01 18.15
CA SER A 192 0.33 -5.06 18.14
C SER A 192 -0.32 -3.72 17.79
N ILE A 193 0.19 -3.05 16.75
CA ILE A 193 -0.28 -1.72 16.35
C ILE A 193 -1.62 -1.86 15.63
N VAL A 194 -2.70 -1.54 16.34
CA VAL A 194 -4.05 -1.51 15.76
C VAL A 194 -4.28 -0.16 15.07
N VAL A 195 -4.71 -0.21 13.80
CA VAL A 195 -5.03 0.97 12.98
C VAL A 195 -6.41 0.78 12.33
N ASN A 196 -7.28 1.80 12.39
CA ASN A 196 -8.58 1.76 11.70
C ASN A 196 -8.41 2.10 10.21
N ASN A 197 -8.16 1.08 9.39
CA ASN A 197 -8.04 1.20 7.93
C ASN A 197 -9.37 1.21 7.18
N ALA A 198 -10.53 1.08 7.85
CA ALA A 198 -11.83 1.09 7.19
C ALA A 198 -12.01 2.33 6.30
N ASN A 199 -12.74 2.16 5.19
CA ASN A 199 -13.06 3.22 4.22
C ASN A 199 -14.13 4.19 4.75
N MET A 200 -13.84 4.78 5.90
CA MET A 200 -14.65 5.75 6.63
C MET A 200 -13.76 6.94 7.03
N PRO A 201 -14.31 8.16 7.17
CA PRO A 201 -13.57 9.33 7.64
C PRO A 201 -12.74 9.09 8.90
N PHE A 202 -11.72 9.92 9.12
CA PHE A 202 -10.94 9.86 10.36
C PHE A 202 -11.74 10.48 11.52
N GLU A 203 -11.70 9.85 12.69
CA GLU A 203 -12.39 10.33 13.89
C GLU A 203 -11.37 10.97 14.85
N HIS A 204 -11.47 12.29 15.02
CA HIS A 204 -10.63 13.03 15.96
C HIS A 204 -11.15 12.89 17.40
N VAL A 205 -11.10 11.68 17.97
CA VAL A 205 -11.66 11.32 19.30
C VAL A 205 -11.15 12.14 20.50
N TRP A 206 -10.11 12.96 20.32
CA TRP A 206 -9.53 13.84 21.34
C TRP A 206 -9.90 15.32 21.17
N LEU A 207 -10.67 15.66 20.12
CA LEU A 207 -11.25 16.99 19.92
C LEU A 207 -12.69 17.02 20.41
N GLN A 208 -13.16 18.21 20.76
CA GLN A 208 -14.56 18.44 21.08
C GLN A 208 -15.34 18.60 19.78
N SER A 209 -16.52 17.99 19.68
CA SER A 209 -17.47 18.32 18.62
C SER A 209 -18.02 19.74 18.84
N GLY A 210 -18.24 20.49 17.75
CA GLY A 210 -18.93 21.77 17.79
C GLY A 210 -20.41 21.62 18.17
N ASP A 211 -21.06 22.75 18.46
CA ASP A 211 -22.48 22.80 18.89
C ASP A 211 -23.45 22.19 17.84
N ASP A 212 -23.03 22.18 16.57
CA ASP A 212 -23.74 21.55 15.45
C ASP A 212 -23.53 20.03 15.33
N GLY A 213 -22.56 19.46 16.04
CA GLY A 213 -22.16 18.04 15.98
C GLY A 213 -21.44 17.61 14.69
N THR A 214 -21.23 18.52 13.72
CA THR A 214 -20.72 18.20 12.38
C THR A 214 -19.23 18.50 12.22
N ARG A 215 -18.68 19.45 12.99
CA ARG A 215 -17.26 19.83 12.97
C ARG A 215 -16.55 19.50 14.27
N PHE A 216 -15.26 19.23 14.21
CA PHE A 216 -14.39 19.24 15.38
C PHE A 216 -13.92 20.67 15.67
N ILE A 217 -13.81 21.04 16.95
CA ILE A 217 -13.19 22.29 17.39
C ILE A 217 -11.68 22.04 17.54
N HIS A 218 -10.86 22.72 16.74
CA HIS A 218 -9.41 22.62 16.88
C HIS A 218 -8.93 23.44 18.10
N PRO A 219 -7.93 22.98 18.91
CA PRO A 219 -7.51 23.68 20.12
C PRO A 219 -7.03 25.11 19.92
N LEU A 220 -6.57 25.44 18.71
CA LEU A 220 -6.14 26.79 18.35
C LEU A 220 -7.30 27.76 18.07
N GLU A 221 -8.53 27.31 17.81
CA GLU A 221 -9.68 28.21 17.52
C GLU A 221 -9.97 29.22 18.65
N MET A 222 -9.54 28.92 19.87
CA MET A 222 -9.70 29.78 21.05
C MET A 222 -8.52 30.75 21.28
N LEU A 223 -7.49 30.74 20.43
CA LEU A 223 -6.23 31.47 20.62
C LEU A 223 -5.95 32.37 19.42
N SER A 224 -5.43 33.56 19.67
CA SER A 224 -4.96 34.45 18.60
C SER A 224 -3.54 34.08 18.19
N VAL A 225 -3.21 34.25 16.90
CA VAL A 225 -1.82 34.21 16.44
C VAL A 225 -0.93 35.17 17.24
N LEU A 226 -1.48 36.33 17.64
CA LEU A 226 -0.77 37.35 18.41
C LEU A 226 -0.41 36.91 19.84
N ASP A 227 -1.02 35.84 20.36
CA ASP A 227 -0.67 35.29 21.68
C ASP A 227 0.68 34.54 21.66
N PHE A 228 1.15 34.13 20.47
CA PHE A 228 2.40 33.38 20.28
C PHE A 228 3.59 34.25 19.86
N VAL A 229 3.33 35.44 19.31
CA VAL A 229 4.34 36.33 18.74
C VAL A 229 5.24 36.88 19.85
N ASP A 230 6.56 36.65 19.71
CA ASP A 230 7.55 37.23 20.62
C ASP A 230 7.50 38.77 20.55
N ARG A 231 7.26 39.44 21.69
CA ARG A 231 7.12 40.90 21.73
C ARG A 231 8.45 41.64 21.57
N ASN A 232 9.55 41.08 22.09
CA ASN A 232 10.90 41.64 22.04
C ASN A 232 11.93 40.63 21.47
N PRO A 233 11.85 40.23 20.19
CA PRO A 233 12.78 39.27 19.60
C PRO A 233 14.20 39.84 19.41
N GLY A 234 14.37 41.16 19.45
CA GLY A 234 15.68 41.82 19.32
C GLY A 234 16.59 41.73 20.55
N ASP A 235 16.05 41.39 21.72
CA ASP A 235 16.80 41.25 22.98
C ASP A 235 17.31 39.80 23.19
N VAL A 236 16.99 38.89 22.26
CA VAL A 236 17.36 37.47 22.33
C VAL A 236 18.83 37.29 21.95
N VAL A 237 19.60 36.63 22.82
CA VAL A 237 20.97 36.18 22.53
C VAL A 237 20.90 34.76 21.95
N PRO A 238 21.29 34.53 20.67
CA PRO A 238 21.22 33.20 20.06
C PRO A 238 22.10 32.19 20.79
N MET A 239 21.48 31.10 21.24
CA MET A 239 22.19 30.03 21.97
C MET A 239 22.61 28.93 21.00
N LYS A 240 23.87 28.97 20.53
CA LYS A 240 24.44 27.90 19.70
C LYS A 240 24.60 26.63 20.56
N PRO A 241 24.12 25.45 20.12
CA PRO A 241 24.31 24.21 20.86
C PRO A 241 25.80 23.80 20.90
N PRO A 242 26.21 22.98 21.88
CA PRO A 242 27.46 22.23 21.80
C PRO A 242 27.50 21.36 20.54
N SER A 243 28.65 20.79 20.18
CA SER A 243 28.70 19.78 19.13
C SER A 243 27.87 18.55 19.52
N ILE A 244 27.20 17.91 18.57
CA ILE A 244 26.38 16.69 18.76
C ILE A 244 27.06 15.58 19.59
N ASP A 245 28.39 15.43 19.46
CA ASP A 245 29.17 14.43 20.21
C ASP A 245 29.37 14.79 21.70
N ASN A 246 29.14 16.06 22.08
CA ASN A 246 29.25 16.59 23.44
C ASN A 246 27.89 16.96 24.07
N THR A 247 26.81 17.01 23.29
CA THR A 247 25.44 17.23 23.82
C THR A 247 24.90 15.93 24.42
N PRO A 248 24.36 15.96 25.65
CA PRO A 248 23.68 14.82 26.25
C PRO A 248 22.61 14.25 25.33
N PHE A 249 22.62 12.93 25.16
CA PHE A 249 21.72 12.20 24.26
C PHE A 249 21.04 11.05 24.99
N LYS A 250 19.75 10.87 24.72
CA LYS A 250 18.96 9.74 25.21
C LYS A 250 18.11 9.15 24.08
N LEU A 251 18.38 7.89 23.76
CA LEU A 251 17.43 7.04 23.04
C LEU A 251 16.32 6.63 24.02
N VAL A 252 15.06 6.86 23.65
CA VAL A 252 13.86 6.67 24.48
C VAL A 252 13.06 5.50 23.92
N GLU A 253 13.32 4.32 24.47
CA GLU A 253 12.69 3.05 24.10
C GLU A 253 11.80 2.46 25.21
N GLU A 254 11.78 3.10 26.39
CA GLU A 254 11.07 2.62 27.58
C GLU A 254 10.09 3.68 28.12
N VAL A 255 8.97 3.23 28.68
CA VAL A 255 7.92 4.12 29.21
C VAL A 255 8.42 5.00 30.36
N LYS A 256 9.41 4.51 31.12
CA LYS A 256 10.10 5.32 32.14
C LYS A 256 10.82 6.52 31.51
N ASP A 257 11.60 6.28 30.46
CA ASP A 257 12.37 7.31 29.78
C ASP A 257 11.45 8.33 29.09
N LEU A 258 10.30 7.87 28.57
CA LEU A 258 9.26 8.75 28.00
C LEU A 258 8.61 9.66 29.06
N LYS A 259 8.42 9.17 30.30
CA LYS A 259 7.95 10.01 31.42
C LYS A 259 8.98 11.05 31.84
N GLU A 260 10.26 10.68 31.84
CA GLU A 260 11.37 11.59 32.12
C GLU A 260 11.46 12.68 31.04
N LEU A 261 11.39 12.31 29.76
CA LEU A 261 11.28 13.24 28.63
C LEU A 261 10.08 14.19 28.80
N ALA A 262 8.87 13.68 29.06
CA ALA A 262 7.70 14.51 29.28
C ALA A 262 7.88 15.50 30.46
N ALA A 263 8.61 15.13 31.51
CA ALA A 263 8.95 16.02 32.60
C ALA A 263 9.97 17.10 32.20
N ARG A 264 10.98 16.75 31.38
CA ARG A 264 11.92 17.72 30.79
C ARG A 264 11.20 18.75 29.92
N LEU A 265 10.33 18.30 29.01
CA LEU A 265 9.60 19.20 28.11
C LEU A 265 8.63 20.14 28.86
N ARG A 266 8.04 19.70 29.99
CA ARG A 266 7.28 20.61 30.88
C ARG A 266 8.16 21.68 31.55
N SER A 267 9.44 21.41 31.78
CA SER A 267 10.36 22.33 32.48
C SER A 267 11.00 23.39 31.58
N VAL A 268 11.07 23.18 30.26
CA VAL A 268 11.56 24.15 29.28
C VAL A 268 10.43 24.98 28.68
N ASN A 269 10.73 26.12 28.07
CA ASN A 269 9.72 26.96 27.39
C ASN A 269 9.63 26.66 25.89
N GLU A 270 10.60 25.95 25.33
CA GLU A 270 10.75 25.73 23.90
C GLU A 270 11.55 24.45 23.63
N PHE A 271 11.18 23.72 22.57
CA PHE A 271 11.88 22.54 22.09
C PHE A 271 11.66 22.38 20.58
N SER A 272 12.64 21.81 19.89
CA SER A 272 12.52 21.44 18.48
C SER A 272 11.98 20.02 18.33
N VAL A 273 11.26 19.75 17.25
CA VAL A 273 10.67 18.43 16.94
C VAL A 273 10.85 18.12 15.44
N ASP A 274 11.12 16.87 15.13
CA ASP A 274 11.02 16.30 13.78
C ASP A 274 10.54 14.83 13.86
N LEU A 275 10.13 14.23 12.75
CA LEU A 275 9.61 12.85 12.67
C LEU A 275 10.20 12.06 11.49
N GLU A 276 10.32 10.75 11.66
CA GLU A 276 10.55 9.83 10.53
C GLU A 276 9.30 8.99 10.24
N HIS A 277 8.97 8.81 8.96
CA HIS A 277 7.74 8.14 8.52
C HIS A 277 8.00 7.04 7.48
N ASN A 278 7.30 5.92 7.61
CA ASN A 278 7.25 4.87 6.59
C ASN A 278 5.81 4.68 6.07
N GLN A 279 5.61 4.97 4.80
CA GLN A 279 4.34 4.79 4.08
C GLN A 279 4.31 3.58 3.13
N TYR A 280 5.39 2.79 3.05
CA TYR A 280 5.48 1.71 2.06
C TYR A 280 4.91 0.39 2.58
N ARG A 281 5.09 0.11 3.89
CA ARG A 281 4.67 -1.14 4.54
C ARG A 281 3.57 -0.94 5.61
N SER A 282 2.67 0.00 5.35
CA SER A 282 1.43 0.27 6.09
C SER A 282 0.49 1.04 5.16
N PHE A 283 -0.83 0.92 5.35
CA PHE A 283 -1.83 1.55 4.48
C PHE A 283 -1.90 3.07 4.71
N GLN A 284 -2.11 3.49 5.96
CA GLN A 284 -2.08 4.91 6.35
C GLN A 284 -0.65 5.41 6.66
N GLY A 285 0.30 4.49 6.79
CA GLY A 285 1.70 4.76 7.13
C GLY A 285 1.95 4.88 8.63
N LEU A 286 3.21 4.73 9.02
CA LEU A 286 3.66 4.70 10.42
C LEU A 286 4.72 5.78 10.67
N THR A 287 4.52 6.62 11.69
CA THR A 287 5.63 7.37 12.29
C THR A 287 6.53 6.40 13.04
N CYS A 288 7.77 6.25 12.54
CA CYS A 288 8.75 5.28 12.99
C CYS A 288 9.75 5.86 14.00
N LEU A 289 9.90 7.18 14.05
CA LEU A 289 10.76 7.88 14.99
C LEU A 289 10.17 9.26 15.30
N MET A 290 10.50 9.80 16.47
CA MET A 290 10.27 11.21 16.82
C MET A 290 11.54 11.77 17.46
N GLN A 291 12.06 12.84 16.90
CA GLN A 291 13.25 13.53 17.35
C GLN A 291 12.83 14.76 18.15
N ILE A 292 13.46 15.00 19.29
CA ILE A 292 13.19 16.18 20.12
C ILE A 292 14.49 16.71 20.70
N SER A 293 14.80 17.99 20.48
CA SER A 293 15.92 18.65 21.17
C SER A 293 15.42 19.80 22.03
N THR A 294 16.00 19.90 23.23
CA THR A 294 15.92 21.08 24.07
C THR A 294 17.17 21.94 23.87
N ARG A 295 17.30 23.05 24.59
CA ARG A 295 18.55 23.82 24.63
C ARG A 295 19.75 23.08 25.26
N ALA A 296 19.51 21.95 25.94
CA ALA A 296 20.52 21.28 26.77
C ALA A 296 20.78 19.80 26.43
N GLU A 297 19.83 19.12 25.79
CA GLU A 297 19.84 17.67 25.57
C GLU A 297 18.98 17.27 24.36
N ASP A 298 19.43 16.21 23.66
CA ASP A 298 18.77 15.62 22.49
C ASP A 298 18.10 14.28 22.85
N PHE A 299 16.93 14.03 22.26
CA PHE A 299 16.16 12.81 22.40
C PHE A 299 15.79 12.23 21.04
N VAL A 300 15.88 10.91 20.93
CA VAL A 300 15.30 10.14 19.82
C VAL A 300 14.34 9.14 20.44
N VAL A 301 13.08 9.15 20.03
CA VAL A 301 11.99 8.38 20.65
C VAL A 301 11.54 7.28 19.69
N ASP A 302 11.54 6.03 20.15
CA ASP A 302 10.98 4.91 19.39
C ASP A 302 9.46 4.92 19.44
N THR A 303 8.85 5.55 18.44
CA THR A 303 7.40 5.66 18.31
C THR A 303 6.70 4.39 17.85
N LEU A 304 7.43 3.35 17.43
CA LEU A 304 6.87 2.03 17.14
C LEU A 304 6.66 1.28 18.46
N LYS A 305 7.72 1.12 19.25
CA LYS A 305 7.70 0.42 20.53
C LYS A 305 6.85 1.15 21.59
N LEU A 306 6.86 2.48 21.61
CA LEU A 306 6.15 3.29 22.60
C LEU A 306 4.79 3.81 22.12
N ARG A 307 4.29 3.36 20.96
CA ARG A 307 3.18 3.98 20.21
C ARG A 307 1.96 4.38 21.07
N ILE A 308 1.43 3.45 21.86
CA ILE A 308 0.25 3.68 22.72
C ILE A 308 0.53 4.63 23.91
N HIS A 309 1.79 4.91 24.21
CA HIS A 309 2.23 5.74 25.33
C HIS A 309 2.61 7.18 24.90
N ILE A 310 3.03 7.39 23.65
CA ILE A 310 3.41 8.73 23.13
C ILE A 310 2.30 9.76 23.37
N GLY A 311 1.08 9.48 22.91
CA GLY A 311 -0.08 10.36 23.07
C GLY A 311 -0.36 10.73 24.53
N PRO A 312 -0.61 9.75 25.42
CA PRO A 312 -0.86 10.00 26.85
C PRO A 312 0.19 10.81 27.60
N TYR A 313 1.48 10.76 27.23
CA TYR A 313 2.53 11.51 27.95
C TYR A 313 2.93 12.84 27.31
N LEU A 314 2.79 13.00 25.98
CA LEU A 314 3.27 14.20 25.27
C LEU A 314 2.16 15.16 24.82
N ARG A 315 0.90 14.71 24.66
CA ARG A 315 -0.21 15.52 24.12
C ARG A 315 -0.37 16.86 24.81
N ASP A 316 -0.39 16.89 26.13
CA ASP A 316 -0.61 18.13 26.88
C ASP A 316 0.52 19.15 26.66
N VAL A 317 1.76 18.70 26.52
CA VAL A 317 2.93 19.58 26.32
C VAL A 317 2.97 20.14 24.89
N PHE A 318 2.54 19.36 23.91
CA PHE A 318 2.40 19.81 22.52
C PHE A 318 1.19 20.76 22.35
N LYS A 319 0.11 20.54 23.10
CA LYS A 319 -1.08 21.40 23.14
C LYS A 319 -0.89 22.68 23.97
N ASP A 320 0.05 22.71 24.92
CA ASP A 320 0.31 23.86 25.79
C ASP A 320 0.79 25.08 24.97
N PRO A 321 0.05 26.21 24.97
CA PRO A 321 0.42 27.41 24.23
C PRO A 321 1.60 28.16 24.84
N SER A 322 1.95 27.91 26.11
CA SER A 322 3.14 28.49 26.75
C SER A 322 4.45 27.85 26.29
N LYS A 323 4.36 26.67 25.66
CA LYS A 323 5.50 25.91 25.13
C LYS A 323 5.63 26.15 23.64
N LYS A 324 6.78 26.61 23.17
CA LYS A 324 7.02 26.76 21.74
C LYS A 324 7.56 25.47 21.14
N LYS A 325 6.93 25.01 20.06
CA LYS A 325 7.45 23.91 19.24
C LYS A 325 8.13 24.53 18.03
N VAL A 326 9.37 24.14 17.75
CA VAL A 326 10.11 24.58 16.56
C VAL A 326 10.27 23.40 15.61
N MET A 327 9.82 23.53 14.37
CA MET A 327 9.89 22.46 13.37
C MET A 327 10.33 23.03 12.01
N HIS A 328 10.48 22.17 11.00
CA HIS A 328 10.87 22.58 9.65
C HIS A 328 10.00 21.92 8.57
N GLY A 329 9.02 22.66 8.04
CA GLY A 329 8.13 22.15 6.99
C GLY A 329 7.10 21.18 7.54
N ALA A 330 6.49 21.52 8.68
CA ALA A 330 5.72 20.60 9.52
C ALA A 330 4.37 20.15 8.94
N ASP A 331 4.05 20.53 7.70
CA ASP A 331 2.80 20.25 7.00
C ASP A 331 2.37 18.78 7.04
N ARG A 332 3.32 17.83 7.07
CA ARG A 332 3.02 16.39 7.23
C ARG A 332 3.12 15.90 8.66
N ASP A 333 4.05 16.44 9.44
CA ASP A 333 4.27 16.01 10.82
C ASP A 333 3.08 16.31 11.71
N ILE A 334 2.44 17.47 11.54
CA ILE A 334 1.18 17.81 12.23
C ILE A 334 0.13 16.73 11.99
N LEU A 335 -0.05 16.30 10.74
CA LEU A 335 -1.04 15.28 10.38
C LEU A 335 -0.68 13.90 10.94
N TRP A 336 0.61 13.54 10.95
CA TRP A 336 1.09 12.29 11.51
C TRP A 336 0.99 12.24 13.04
N LEU A 337 1.29 13.33 13.73
CA LEU A 337 1.09 13.49 15.19
C LEU A 337 -0.38 13.27 15.59
N GLN A 338 -1.31 13.80 14.80
CA GLN A 338 -2.74 13.62 15.00
C GLN A 338 -3.16 12.16 14.75
N ARG A 339 -2.80 11.61 13.59
CA ARG A 339 -3.15 10.24 13.16
C ARG A 339 -2.66 9.18 14.16
N ASP A 340 -1.39 9.26 14.56
CA ASP A 340 -0.72 8.17 15.27
C ASP A 340 -0.82 8.27 16.79
N PHE A 341 -0.90 9.49 17.34
CA PHE A 341 -0.82 9.73 18.79
C PHE A 341 -1.95 10.61 19.34
N GLY A 342 -2.80 11.18 18.47
CA GLY A 342 -3.80 12.17 18.86
C GLY A 342 -3.16 13.42 19.45
N ILE A 343 -1.98 13.83 18.94
CA ILE A 343 -1.26 15.02 19.37
C ILE A 343 -1.61 16.18 18.43
N TYR A 344 -1.98 17.32 19.02
CA TYR A 344 -2.25 18.57 18.32
C TYR A 344 -1.26 19.62 18.83
N VAL A 345 -0.76 20.46 17.93
CA VAL A 345 0.33 21.40 18.22
C VAL A 345 -0.23 22.81 18.32
N CYS A 346 0.07 23.49 19.43
CA CYS A 346 -0.17 24.93 19.60
C CYS A 346 1.17 25.67 19.67
N ASN A 347 1.24 26.96 19.32
CA ASN A 347 2.50 27.74 19.36
C ASN A 347 3.66 27.05 18.61
N LEU A 348 3.43 26.77 17.32
CA LEU A 348 4.46 26.34 16.38
C LEU A 348 5.20 27.56 15.82
N PHE A 349 6.52 27.44 15.69
CA PHE A 349 7.32 28.24 14.76
C PHE A 349 7.88 27.31 13.68
N ASP A 350 7.41 27.46 12.44
CA ASP A 350 7.92 26.71 11.30
C ASP A 350 9.07 27.48 10.62
N THR A 351 10.28 26.94 10.75
CA THR A 351 11.49 27.50 10.13
C THR A 351 11.48 27.47 8.60
N HIS A 352 10.67 26.61 7.96
CA HIS A 352 10.45 26.58 6.52
C HIS A 352 9.58 27.76 6.05
N GLN A 353 8.60 28.17 6.85
CA GLN A 353 7.81 29.38 6.57
C GLN A 353 8.64 30.64 6.83
N ALA A 354 9.48 30.62 7.88
CA ALA A 354 10.46 31.68 8.14
C ALA A 354 11.49 31.84 7.02
N SER A 355 12.06 30.75 6.48
CA SER A 355 13.05 30.84 5.39
C SER A 355 12.46 31.44 4.11
N LYS A 356 11.19 31.17 3.80
CA LYS A 356 10.47 31.78 2.68
C LYS A 356 10.35 33.30 2.83
N LEU A 357 9.97 33.79 4.02
CA LEU A 357 9.85 35.23 4.27
C LEU A 357 11.19 35.95 4.37
N LEU A 358 12.23 35.26 4.83
CA LEU A 358 13.61 35.76 4.80
C LEU A 358 14.22 35.80 3.39
N GLY A 359 13.51 35.30 2.36
CA GLY A 359 13.99 35.30 0.98
C GLY A 359 15.23 34.43 0.75
N LEU A 360 15.42 33.36 1.54
CA LEU A 360 16.60 32.50 1.41
C LEU A 360 16.61 31.76 0.05
N GLU A 361 17.80 31.48 -0.49
CA GLU A 361 17.96 30.83 -1.80
C GLU A 361 17.25 29.46 -1.89
N ARG A 362 17.18 28.75 -0.76
CA ARG A 362 16.46 27.49 -0.60
C ARG A 362 15.83 27.42 0.79
N ASN A 363 14.80 26.58 0.88
CA ASN A 363 13.96 26.44 2.06
C ASN A 363 14.03 25.02 2.66
N SER A 364 15.08 24.24 2.41
CA SER A 364 15.24 22.88 2.95
C SER A 364 16.05 22.86 4.23
N LEU A 365 15.80 21.87 5.11
CA LEU A 365 16.51 21.71 6.38
C LEU A 365 18.04 21.68 6.20
N GLU A 366 18.53 20.84 5.28
CA GLU A 366 19.93 20.83 4.82
C GLU A 366 20.49 22.24 4.51
N TYR A 367 19.71 23.08 3.83
CA TYR A 367 20.18 24.41 3.45
C TYR A 367 20.27 25.33 4.65
N ILE A 368 19.28 25.33 5.55
CA ILE A 368 19.33 26.19 6.74
C ILE A 368 20.39 25.69 7.75
N LEU A 369 20.60 24.38 7.87
CA LEU A 369 21.72 23.79 8.63
C LEU A 369 23.07 24.28 8.09
N TYR A 370 23.27 24.26 6.77
CA TYR A 370 24.50 24.77 6.17
C TYR A 370 24.63 26.29 6.30
N HIS A 371 23.57 27.04 5.97
CA HIS A 371 23.59 28.51 5.93
C HIS A 371 23.80 29.15 7.31
N PHE A 372 23.24 28.58 8.37
CA PHE A 372 23.31 29.14 9.72
C PHE A 372 24.33 28.46 10.63
N CYS A 373 24.66 27.19 10.40
CA CYS A 373 25.50 26.40 11.30
C CYS A 373 26.77 25.83 10.63
N GLU A 374 26.93 25.98 9.31
CA GLU A 374 28.00 25.36 8.50
C GLU A 374 27.98 23.81 8.52
N VAL A 375 26.83 23.23 8.87
CA VAL A 375 26.62 21.78 8.96
C VAL A 375 26.14 21.22 7.62
N THR A 376 26.77 20.15 7.15
CA THR A 376 26.38 19.46 5.89
C THR A 376 25.56 18.21 6.22
N ALA A 377 24.24 18.30 6.12
CA ALA A 377 23.33 17.18 6.41
C ALA A 377 23.46 16.02 5.40
N ASN A 378 23.36 14.78 5.88
CA ASN A 378 23.53 13.59 5.05
C ASN A 378 22.21 13.07 4.44
N LYS A 379 21.90 13.52 3.22
CA LYS A 379 20.70 13.10 2.46
C LYS A 379 20.52 11.60 2.22
N ASP A 380 21.56 10.78 2.38
CA ASP A 380 21.47 9.35 2.07
C ASP A 380 20.42 8.62 2.94
N TYR A 381 20.09 9.16 4.12
CA TYR A 381 19.15 8.55 5.09
C TYR A 381 17.70 9.01 4.98
N GLN A 382 17.38 10.09 4.25
CA GLN A 382 16.01 10.62 4.13
C GLN A 382 15.00 9.60 3.56
N ASN A 383 15.47 8.64 2.77
CA ASN A 383 14.64 7.59 2.18
C ASN A 383 14.92 6.21 2.79
N ALA A 384 15.46 6.13 4.01
CA ALA A 384 15.78 4.87 4.67
C ALA A 384 14.54 4.11 5.16
N ASP A 385 14.63 2.78 5.30
CA ASP A 385 13.60 2.00 5.97
C ASP A 385 13.68 2.18 7.51
N TRP A 386 13.12 3.27 8.02
CA TRP A 386 13.11 3.66 9.45
C TRP A 386 12.42 2.68 10.41
N ARG A 387 11.83 1.61 9.89
CA ARG A 387 11.35 0.46 10.68
C ARG A 387 12.50 -0.39 11.25
N LEU A 388 13.73 -0.19 10.77
CA LEU A 388 14.91 -0.96 11.18
C LEU A 388 15.20 -0.82 12.69
N ARG A 389 15.40 -1.96 13.36
CA ARG A 389 15.82 -2.06 14.77
C ARG A 389 16.89 -3.15 14.94
N PRO A 390 17.92 -2.94 15.80
CA PRO A 390 18.29 -1.66 16.41
C PRO A 390 18.70 -0.64 15.34
N LEU A 391 18.55 0.66 15.64
CA LEU A 391 18.94 1.72 14.72
C LEU A 391 20.48 1.82 14.62
N PRO A 392 21.06 1.82 13.40
CA PRO A 392 22.50 2.07 13.21
C PRO A 392 22.91 3.47 13.70
N ASP A 393 24.15 3.59 14.18
CA ASP A 393 24.70 4.86 14.69
C ASP A 393 24.62 6.02 13.66
N GLU A 394 24.78 5.72 12.36
CA GLU A 394 24.66 6.72 11.29
C GLU A 394 23.21 7.24 11.14
N MET A 395 22.20 6.38 11.34
CA MET A 395 20.79 6.77 11.35
C MET A 395 20.42 7.55 12.62
N LEU A 396 20.92 7.12 13.78
CA LEU A 396 20.75 7.87 15.04
C LEU A 396 21.40 9.25 14.97
N ARG A 397 22.58 9.36 14.36
CA ARG A 397 23.25 10.65 14.16
C ARG A 397 22.44 11.56 13.23
N TYR A 398 22.01 11.05 12.07
CA TYR A 398 21.17 11.80 11.13
C TYR A 398 19.93 12.37 11.84
N ALA A 399 19.14 11.51 12.48
CA ALA A 399 17.91 11.90 13.17
C ALA A 399 18.16 12.99 14.24
N ARG A 400 19.25 12.88 15.00
CA ARG A 400 19.63 13.93 15.96
C ARG A 400 20.00 15.26 15.29
N GLU A 401 20.68 15.24 14.15
CA GLU A 401 21.12 16.46 13.45
C GLU A 401 19.94 17.34 12.99
N ASP A 402 18.78 16.75 12.70
CA ASP A 402 17.58 17.47 12.23
C ASP A 402 16.99 18.43 13.29
N THR A 403 16.98 18.03 14.56
CA THR A 403 16.40 18.84 15.66
C THR A 403 17.44 19.63 16.47
N HIS A 404 18.66 19.10 16.61
CA HIS A 404 19.71 19.61 17.48
C HIS A 404 20.08 21.09 17.22
N TYR A 405 20.20 21.49 15.95
CA TYR A 405 20.55 22.87 15.57
C TYR A 405 19.34 23.80 15.48
N LEU A 406 18.12 23.26 15.46
CA LEU A 406 16.95 23.97 14.98
C LEU A 406 16.51 25.13 15.90
N LEU A 407 16.70 24.98 17.22
CA LEU A 407 16.44 26.05 18.19
C LEU A 407 17.39 27.26 18.03
N TYR A 408 18.65 27.02 17.66
CA TYR A 408 19.60 28.10 17.36
C TYR A 408 19.25 28.81 16.05
N ILE A 409 18.85 28.05 15.02
CA ILE A 409 18.35 28.62 13.76
C ILE A 409 17.11 29.48 14.01
N TYR A 410 16.19 29.03 14.86
CA TYR A 410 15.01 29.78 15.29
C TYR A 410 15.33 31.14 15.92
N ASP A 411 16.36 31.24 16.79
CA ASP A 411 16.82 32.53 17.31
C ASP A 411 17.33 33.46 16.20
N LEU A 412 18.19 32.94 15.33
CA LEU A 412 18.77 33.72 14.22
C LEU A 412 17.70 34.19 13.22
N MET A 413 16.72 33.34 12.92
CA MET A 413 15.59 33.69 12.05
C MET A 413 14.72 34.78 12.68
N ARG A 414 14.40 34.70 13.98
CA ARG A 414 13.64 35.74 14.69
C ARG A 414 14.32 37.10 14.66
N ILE A 415 15.62 37.15 14.93
CA ILE A 415 16.40 38.40 14.88
C ILE A 415 16.41 38.98 13.46
N LYS A 416 16.59 38.14 12.43
CA LYS A 416 16.56 38.58 11.03
C LYS A 416 15.18 39.07 10.59
N LEU A 417 14.10 38.37 10.93
CA LEU A 417 12.72 38.81 10.65
C LEU A 417 12.39 40.14 11.35
N PHE A 418 12.89 40.34 12.58
CA PHE A 418 12.73 41.59 13.31
C PHE A 418 13.54 42.75 12.70
N ALA A 419 14.75 42.47 12.19
CA ALA A 419 15.54 43.46 11.44
C ALA A 419 14.82 43.91 10.16
N LEU A 420 14.33 42.97 9.34
CA LEU A 420 13.52 43.27 8.16
C LEU A 420 12.28 44.11 8.51
N SER A 421 11.65 43.86 9.66
CA SER A 421 10.49 44.63 10.13
C SER A 421 10.80 46.12 10.27
N LYS A 422 11.99 46.47 10.77
CA LYS A 422 12.45 47.87 10.93
C LYS A 422 12.82 48.54 9.61
N GLU A 423 13.35 47.77 8.67
CA GLU A 423 13.65 48.25 7.31
C GLU A 423 12.37 48.49 6.48
N SER A 424 11.26 47.84 6.87
CA SER A 424 9.97 47.84 6.15
C SER A 424 8.98 48.93 6.59
N GLU A 425 9.33 49.80 7.55
CA GLU A 425 8.44 50.86 8.08
C GLU A 425 7.95 51.88 7.04
N SER A 426 8.43 51.80 5.79
CA SER A 426 7.97 52.59 4.64
C SER A 426 6.84 51.93 3.81
N SER A 427 6.29 50.78 4.24
CA SER A 427 5.31 50.00 3.47
C SER A 427 3.98 49.78 4.20
N GLU A 428 2.86 49.81 3.46
CA GLU A 428 1.48 49.78 3.98
C GLU A 428 1.01 48.41 4.55
N SER A 429 1.90 47.45 4.77
CA SER A 429 1.54 46.12 5.29
C SER A 429 1.29 46.16 6.80
N THR A 430 0.09 45.75 7.22
CA THR A 430 -0.38 45.82 8.63
C THR A 430 0.32 44.86 9.59
N ASP A 431 1.02 43.85 9.10
CA ASP A 431 1.66 42.80 9.90
C ASP A 431 3.18 42.78 9.68
N THR A 432 3.95 42.51 10.74
CA THR A 432 5.41 42.32 10.60
C THR A 432 5.74 40.97 9.98
N PRO A 433 6.88 40.82 9.28
CA PRO A 433 7.39 39.53 8.81
C PRO A 433 7.39 38.42 9.87
N LEU A 434 7.63 38.74 11.15
CA LEU A 434 7.56 37.76 12.24
C LEU A 434 6.12 37.30 12.52
N VAL A 435 5.15 38.23 12.54
CA VAL A 435 3.72 37.91 12.70
C VAL A 435 3.25 37.00 11.55
N GLU A 436 3.68 37.27 10.32
CA GLU A 436 3.36 36.45 9.14
C GLU A 436 3.94 35.02 9.22
N VAL A 437 5.12 34.80 9.83
CA VAL A 437 5.58 33.43 10.12
C VAL A 437 4.63 32.72 11.08
N TYR A 438 4.21 33.40 12.16
CA TYR A 438 3.29 32.81 13.13
C TYR A 438 1.90 32.57 12.52
N LYS A 439 1.41 33.40 11.59
CA LYS A 439 0.17 33.14 10.83
C LYS A 439 0.29 31.85 10.02
N ARG A 440 1.35 31.72 9.20
CA ARG A 440 1.56 30.50 8.40
C ARG A 440 1.79 29.25 9.26
N SER A 441 2.49 29.40 10.39
CA SER A 441 2.70 28.29 11.35
C SER A 441 1.40 27.89 12.06
N TYR A 442 0.52 28.85 12.33
CA TYR A 442 -0.83 28.62 12.85
C TYR A 442 -1.69 27.89 11.80
N ASP A 443 -1.67 28.31 10.53
CA ASP A 443 -2.39 27.64 9.44
C ASP A 443 -1.93 26.18 9.25
N VAL A 444 -0.62 25.92 9.38
CA VAL A 444 -0.05 24.56 9.40
C VAL A 444 -0.60 23.73 10.56
N CYS A 445 -0.69 24.30 11.77
CA CYS A 445 -1.25 23.62 12.93
C CYS A 445 -2.77 23.42 12.87
N MET A 446 -3.50 24.29 12.16
CA MET A 446 -4.96 24.19 11.98
C MET A 446 -5.39 23.07 11.04
N GLN A 447 -4.47 22.47 10.29
CA GLN A 447 -4.78 21.31 9.43
C GLN A 447 -5.25 20.13 10.29
N LEU A 448 -6.29 19.44 9.83
CA LEU A 448 -6.78 18.19 10.43
C LEU A 448 -6.44 17.01 9.52
N TYR A 449 -6.04 15.88 10.10
CA TYR A 449 -5.79 14.65 9.35
C TYR A 449 -7.07 14.05 8.77
N GLU A 450 -7.24 14.19 7.47
CA GLU A 450 -8.26 13.49 6.69
C GLU A 450 -7.71 12.16 6.15
N LYS A 451 -8.46 11.07 6.34
CA LYS A 451 -8.13 9.75 5.77
C LYS A 451 -8.49 9.71 4.29
N GLU A 452 -7.59 9.18 3.46
CA GLU A 452 -7.90 8.94 2.05
C GLU A 452 -9.00 7.86 1.90
N LEU A 453 -10.09 8.26 1.24
CA LEU A 453 -11.24 7.39 1.00
C LEU A 453 -11.27 6.90 -0.46
N LEU A 454 -11.56 5.61 -0.62
CA LEU A 454 -11.91 5.04 -1.91
C LEU A 454 -13.32 5.53 -2.29
N THR A 455 -13.41 6.13 -3.47
CA THR A 455 -14.64 6.59 -4.11
C THR A 455 -14.75 5.98 -5.50
N GLU A 456 -15.94 6.02 -6.10
CA GLU A 456 -16.18 5.58 -7.48
C GLU A 456 -15.22 6.22 -8.50
N ASN A 457 -14.71 7.44 -8.22
CA ASN A 457 -13.83 8.20 -9.09
C ASN A 457 -12.33 8.09 -8.72
N SER A 458 -11.96 7.43 -7.61
CA SER A 458 -10.57 7.39 -7.13
C SER A 458 -9.59 6.77 -8.16
N TYR A 459 -10.08 5.89 -9.05
CA TYR A 459 -9.28 5.33 -10.13
C TYR A 459 -8.79 6.38 -11.15
N LEU A 460 -9.50 7.50 -11.33
CA LEU A 460 -9.14 8.57 -12.26
C LEU A 460 -7.86 9.31 -11.84
N HIS A 461 -7.53 9.28 -10.55
CA HIS A 461 -6.35 9.94 -9.98
C HIS A 461 -5.07 9.10 -10.05
N ILE A 462 -5.10 7.90 -10.64
CA ILE A 462 -3.90 7.09 -10.84
C ILE A 462 -2.90 7.82 -11.75
N TYR A 463 -1.70 8.05 -11.21
CA TYR A 463 -0.61 8.64 -11.97
C TYR A 463 -0.30 7.82 -13.24
N GLY A 464 -0.33 8.50 -14.39
CA GLY A 464 -0.10 7.92 -15.71
C GLY A 464 -1.37 7.45 -16.44
N LEU A 465 -2.55 7.46 -15.82
CA LEU A 465 -3.79 7.05 -16.47
C LEU A 465 -4.17 7.97 -17.65
N GLN A 466 -4.13 9.28 -17.44
CA GLN A 466 -4.48 10.28 -18.47
C GLN A 466 -3.63 10.14 -19.74
N GLY A 467 -2.35 9.80 -19.59
CA GLY A 467 -1.44 9.57 -20.73
C GLY A 467 -1.56 8.19 -21.37
N ALA A 468 -2.40 7.29 -20.83
CA ALA A 468 -2.51 5.91 -21.29
C ALA A 468 -3.54 5.70 -22.42
N GLY A 469 -4.42 6.67 -22.68
CA GLY A 469 -5.37 6.66 -23.81
C GLY A 469 -6.42 5.53 -23.75
N PHE A 470 -6.82 5.11 -22.55
CA PHE A 470 -7.62 3.89 -22.33
C PHE A 470 -9.07 4.00 -22.84
N ASN A 471 -9.52 2.90 -23.44
CA ASN A 471 -10.93 2.69 -23.76
C ASN A 471 -11.75 2.31 -22.50
N ALA A 472 -13.08 2.26 -22.62
CA ALA A 472 -13.96 1.99 -21.50
C ALA A 472 -13.74 0.62 -20.82
N GLN A 473 -13.41 -0.43 -21.59
CA GLN A 473 -13.04 -1.75 -21.02
C GLN A 473 -11.78 -1.67 -20.16
N GLN A 474 -10.76 -0.95 -20.64
CA GLN A 474 -9.50 -0.76 -19.93
C GLN A 474 -9.69 0.09 -18.66
N LEU A 475 -10.51 1.14 -18.72
CA LEU A 475 -10.86 1.94 -17.53
C LEU A 475 -11.65 1.14 -16.51
N ALA A 476 -12.61 0.30 -16.94
CA ALA A 476 -13.34 -0.58 -16.05
C ALA A 476 -12.42 -1.59 -15.32
N ILE A 477 -11.39 -2.10 -16.03
CA ILE A 477 -10.35 -2.95 -15.42
C ILE A 477 -9.53 -2.14 -14.41
N VAL A 478 -9.08 -0.93 -14.76
CA VAL A 478 -8.35 -0.06 -13.81
C VAL A 478 -9.17 0.21 -12.55
N SER A 479 -10.47 0.49 -12.69
CA SER A 479 -11.37 0.74 -11.56
C SER A 479 -11.49 -0.48 -10.65
N GLY A 480 -11.84 -1.65 -11.19
CA GLY A 480 -11.98 -2.89 -10.40
C GLY A 480 -10.67 -3.35 -9.76
N LEU A 481 -9.52 -3.15 -10.42
CA LEU A 481 -8.21 -3.41 -9.83
C LEU A 481 -7.86 -2.42 -8.72
N CYS A 482 -8.29 -1.16 -8.82
CA CYS A 482 -8.12 -0.17 -7.75
C CYS A 482 -8.93 -0.51 -6.50
N GLU A 483 -10.20 -0.88 -6.68
CA GLU A 483 -11.09 -1.30 -5.61
C GLU A 483 -10.53 -2.52 -4.87
N TRP A 484 -10.22 -3.61 -5.60
CA TRP A 484 -9.60 -4.79 -5.01
C TRP A 484 -8.28 -4.48 -4.28
N ARG A 485 -7.43 -3.65 -4.88
CA ARG A 485 -6.15 -3.24 -4.30
C ARG A 485 -6.32 -2.46 -3.00
N ASP A 486 -7.28 -1.54 -2.94
CA ASP A 486 -7.59 -0.76 -1.74
C ASP A 486 -8.18 -1.66 -0.63
N ILE A 487 -9.10 -2.58 -0.97
CA ILE A 487 -9.64 -3.58 -0.04
C ILE A 487 -8.52 -4.42 0.59
N VAL A 488 -7.63 -5.00 -0.23
CA VAL A 488 -6.50 -5.80 0.27
C VAL A 488 -5.53 -4.95 1.08
N ALA A 489 -5.18 -3.76 0.59
CA ALA A 489 -4.26 -2.84 1.27
C ALA A 489 -4.78 -2.42 2.66
N ARG A 490 -6.08 -2.14 2.79
CA ARG A 490 -6.72 -1.82 4.08
C ARG A 490 -6.76 -3.01 5.02
N ALA A 491 -7.19 -4.18 4.53
CA ALA A 491 -7.34 -5.40 5.33
C ALA A 491 -6.00 -5.90 5.88
N GLU A 492 -4.95 -5.82 5.06
CA GLU A 492 -3.61 -6.31 5.40
C GLU A 492 -2.77 -5.27 6.15
N ASP A 493 -3.19 -4.00 6.22
CA ASP A 493 -2.36 -2.81 6.54
C ASP A 493 -1.05 -2.75 5.74
N GLU A 494 -1.18 -2.67 4.42
CA GLU A 494 -0.08 -2.51 3.49
C GLU A 494 -0.36 -1.34 2.53
N SER A 495 0.67 -0.73 1.95
CA SER A 495 0.43 0.35 0.99
C SER A 495 -0.15 -0.19 -0.31
N THR A 496 -1.02 0.58 -0.97
CA THR A 496 -1.53 0.23 -2.32
C THR A 496 -0.38 0.05 -3.32
N GLY A 497 0.72 0.78 -3.14
CA GLY A 497 1.95 0.63 -3.91
C GLY A 497 2.68 -0.69 -3.70
N TYR A 498 2.62 -1.28 -2.50
CA TYR A 498 3.20 -2.60 -2.19
C TYR A 498 2.29 -3.75 -2.65
N VAL A 499 0.97 -3.60 -2.51
CA VAL A 499 -0.01 -4.60 -2.99
C VAL A 499 0.01 -4.72 -4.52
N LEU A 500 -0.11 -3.60 -5.24
CA LEU A 500 -0.05 -3.58 -6.72
C LEU A 500 0.32 -2.16 -7.23
N PRO A 501 1.58 -1.92 -7.65
CA PRO A 501 2.03 -0.62 -8.15
C PRO A 501 1.19 -0.07 -9.31
N ASN A 502 1.02 1.25 -9.39
CA ASN A 502 0.26 1.93 -10.46
C ASN A 502 0.71 1.50 -11.87
N LYS A 503 2.02 1.36 -12.10
CA LYS A 503 2.58 0.86 -13.37
C LYS A 503 2.07 -0.54 -13.73
N SER A 504 1.91 -1.43 -12.76
CA SER A 504 1.38 -2.78 -12.94
C SER A 504 -0.13 -2.77 -13.14
N VAL A 505 -0.90 -1.92 -12.44
CA VAL A 505 -2.35 -1.72 -12.72
C VAL A 505 -2.57 -1.33 -14.19
N LEU A 506 -1.84 -0.31 -14.66
CA LEU A 506 -1.95 0.18 -16.04
C LEU A 506 -1.51 -0.88 -17.06
N GLU A 507 -0.49 -1.70 -16.76
CA GLU A 507 -0.04 -2.77 -17.67
C GLU A 507 -1.02 -3.94 -17.74
N ILE A 508 -1.63 -4.34 -16.61
CA ILE A 508 -2.68 -5.37 -16.58
C ILE A 508 -3.89 -4.89 -17.41
N ALA A 509 -4.31 -3.63 -17.25
CA ALA A 509 -5.37 -3.03 -18.05
C ALA A 509 -5.04 -2.96 -19.55
N LYS A 510 -3.78 -2.72 -19.93
CA LYS A 510 -3.34 -2.75 -21.34
C LYS A 510 -3.45 -4.15 -21.96
N GLN A 511 -2.98 -5.17 -21.25
CA GLN A 511 -2.80 -6.53 -21.79
C GLN A 511 -4.03 -7.43 -21.62
N ILE A 512 -4.96 -7.07 -20.73
CA ILE A 512 -6.22 -7.78 -20.46
C ILE A 512 -6.01 -9.30 -20.26
N PRO A 513 -5.25 -9.73 -19.22
CA PRO A 513 -4.93 -11.13 -19.01
C PRO A 513 -6.13 -11.94 -18.47
N LEU A 514 -6.90 -12.56 -19.37
CA LEU A 514 -8.10 -13.36 -19.04
C LEU A 514 -7.83 -14.73 -18.37
N THR A 515 -6.58 -15.08 -18.07
CA THR A 515 -6.20 -16.35 -17.39
C THR A 515 -5.06 -16.13 -16.41
N THR A 516 -5.02 -16.93 -15.34
CA THR A 516 -4.01 -16.85 -14.27
C THR A 516 -2.59 -16.95 -14.81
N SER A 517 -2.32 -17.89 -15.72
CA SER A 517 -1.00 -18.04 -16.35
C SER A 517 -0.59 -16.85 -17.21
N LYS A 518 -1.54 -16.09 -17.81
CA LYS A 518 -1.23 -14.83 -18.51
C LYS A 518 -0.90 -13.72 -17.51
N LEU A 519 -1.67 -13.62 -16.42
CA LEU A 519 -1.47 -12.63 -15.37
C LEU A 519 -0.12 -12.84 -14.65
N ARG A 520 0.13 -14.07 -14.17
CA ARG A 520 1.39 -14.47 -13.50
C ARG A 520 2.61 -14.14 -14.36
N ARG A 521 2.58 -14.47 -15.66
CA ARG A 521 3.66 -14.12 -16.62
C ARG A 521 3.84 -12.61 -16.83
N LEU A 522 2.76 -11.83 -16.70
CA LEU A 522 2.81 -10.37 -16.86
C LEU A 522 3.42 -9.68 -15.64
N VAL A 523 3.01 -10.08 -14.43
CA VAL A 523 3.54 -9.53 -13.16
C VAL A 523 4.87 -10.17 -12.73
N LYS A 524 5.25 -11.31 -13.33
CA LYS A 524 6.49 -12.07 -13.08
C LYS A 524 6.69 -12.42 -11.59
N SER A 525 5.60 -12.77 -10.91
CA SER A 525 5.56 -13.12 -9.48
C SER A 525 6.21 -12.07 -8.55
N LYS A 526 6.31 -10.80 -8.99
CA LYS A 526 6.92 -9.71 -8.21
C LYS A 526 6.07 -9.20 -7.04
N HIS A 527 4.77 -9.51 -7.05
CA HIS A 527 3.77 -8.92 -6.15
C HIS A 527 3.07 -10.03 -5.36
N PRO A 528 3.49 -10.33 -4.12
CA PRO A 528 2.98 -11.47 -3.35
C PRO A 528 1.45 -11.48 -3.23
N TYR A 529 0.85 -10.31 -2.97
CA TYR A 529 -0.60 -10.17 -2.88
C TYR A 529 -1.35 -10.46 -4.18
N VAL A 530 -0.74 -10.23 -5.34
CA VAL A 530 -1.32 -10.63 -6.64
C VAL A 530 -1.17 -12.12 -6.86
N GLU A 531 -0.01 -12.70 -6.49
CA GLU A 531 0.28 -14.12 -6.66
C GLU A 531 -0.67 -15.00 -5.84
N HIS A 532 -0.94 -14.63 -4.58
CA HIS A 532 -1.92 -15.30 -3.73
C HIS A 532 -3.39 -15.08 -4.13
N ASN A 533 -3.68 -14.16 -5.06
CA ASN A 533 -5.04 -13.78 -5.46
C ASN A 533 -5.27 -13.86 -6.98
N LEU A 534 -4.48 -14.64 -7.72
CA LEU A 534 -4.51 -14.66 -9.20
C LEU A 534 -5.91 -14.91 -9.78
N ASP A 535 -6.66 -15.88 -9.24
CA ASP A 535 -8.02 -16.20 -9.69
C ASP A 535 -9.00 -15.06 -9.41
N THR A 536 -8.94 -14.47 -8.21
CA THR A 536 -9.73 -13.29 -7.83
C THR A 536 -9.47 -12.13 -8.78
N VAL A 537 -8.21 -11.79 -9.03
CA VAL A 537 -7.81 -10.71 -9.94
C VAL A 537 -8.24 -10.97 -11.38
N VAL A 538 -8.12 -12.21 -11.86
CA VAL A 538 -8.61 -12.60 -13.21
C VAL A 538 -10.14 -12.54 -13.30
N SER A 539 -10.85 -12.92 -12.23
CA SER A 539 -12.31 -12.80 -12.14
C SER A 539 -12.75 -11.34 -12.22
N ILE A 540 -12.10 -10.45 -11.46
CA ILE A 540 -12.31 -8.99 -11.50
C ILE A 540 -12.11 -8.46 -12.93
N ILE A 541 -11.00 -8.82 -13.60
CA ILE A 541 -10.74 -8.40 -14.99
C ILE A 541 -11.87 -8.84 -15.93
N ARG A 542 -12.37 -10.08 -15.81
CA ARG A 542 -13.47 -10.59 -16.63
C ARG A 542 -14.78 -9.84 -16.36
N HIS A 543 -15.09 -9.53 -15.10
CA HIS A 543 -16.30 -8.80 -14.72
C HIS A 543 -16.25 -7.32 -15.14
N SER A 544 -15.11 -6.64 -14.92
CA SER A 544 -14.86 -5.28 -15.39
C SER A 544 -15.15 -5.08 -16.88
N ILE A 545 -14.76 -6.05 -17.73
CA ILE A 545 -15.03 -5.98 -19.18
C ILE A 545 -16.53 -6.00 -19.50
N GLN A 546 -17.33 -6.72 -18.70
CA GLN A 546 -18.80 -6.76 -18.87
C GLN A 546 -19.43 -5.41 -18.47
N ASN A 547 -18.86 -4.74 -17.47
CA ASN A 547 -19.33 -3.45 -16.96
C ASN A 547 -18.80 -2.23 -17.76
N ALA A 548 -18.06 -2.47 -18.85
CA ALA A 548 -17.38 -1.42 -19.62
C ALA A 548 -18.28 -0.27 -20.10
N ALA A 549 -19.56 -0.54 -20.37
CA ALA A 549 -20.52 0.49 -20.80
C ALA A 549 -20.64 1.67 -19.79
N ALA A 550 -20.44 1.43 -18.49
CA ALA A 550 -20.46 2.48 -17.47
C ALA A 550 -19.26 3.45 -17.55
N PHE A 551 -18.20 3.09 -18.29
CA PHE A 551 -16.94 3.84 -18.38
C PHE A 551 -16.76 4.55 -19.72
N GLU A 552 -17.75 4.51 -20.64
CA GLU A 552 -17.66 5.17 -21.95
C GLU A 552 -17.60 6.70 -21.83
N GLU A 553 -18.42 7.30 -20.96
CA GLU A 553 -18.39 8.75 -20.71
C GLU A 553 -17.03 9.19 -20.16
N ALA A 554 -16.50 8.49 -19.15
CA ALA A 554 -15.17 8.75 -18.59
C ALA A 554 -14.05 8.56 -19.63
N SER A 555 -14.14 7.54 -20.49
CA SER A 555 -13.19 7.31 -21.59
C SER A 555 -13.22 8.44 -22.61
N GLN A 556 -14.39 8.97 -22.94
CA GLN A 556 -14.54 10.07 -23.88
C GLN A 556 -13.98 11.38 -23.31
N LEU A 557 -14.33 11.72 -22.07
CA LEU A 557 -13.82 12.91 -21.38
C LEU A 557 -12.29 12.91 -21.24
N LEU A 558 -11.68 11.75 -20.95
CA LEU A 558 -10.21 11.62 -20.88
C LEU A 558 -9.54 11.82 -22.26
N LYS A 559 -10.15 11.33 -23.35
CA LYS A 559 -9.63 11.56 -24.72
C LYS A 559 -9.75 13.01 -25.14
N GLU A 560 -10.85 13.67 -24.79
CA GLU A 560 -11.06 15.10 -25.08
C GLU A 560 -10.07 15.98 -24.31
N ALA A 561 -9.86 15.70 -23.02
CA ALA A 561 -8.82 16.36 -22.22
C ALA A 561 -7.41 16.14 -22.78
N GLN A 562 -7.09 14.93 -23.24
CA GLN A 562 -5.81 14.61 -23.88
C GLN A 562 -5.64 15.35 -25.23
N ALA A 563 -6.71 15.48 -26.02
CA ALA A 563 -6.69 16.21 -27.28
C ALA A 563 -6.53 17.72 -27.07
N ALA A 564 -7.23 18.30 -26.08
CA ALA A 564 -7.07 19.71 -25.70
C ALA A 564 -5.63 20.00 -25.23
N ALA A 565 -5.09 19.17 -24.32
CA ALA A 565 -3.72 19.31 -23.84
C ALA A 565 -2.65 19.13 -24.95
N ALA A 566 -2.97 18.43 -26.04
CA ALA A 566 -2.10 18.33 -27.22
C ALA A 566 -2.18 19.53 -28.15
N LEU A 567 -3.29 20.28 -28.15
CA LEU A 567 -3.49 21.49 -28.95
C LEU A 567 -2.86 22.74 -28.30
N ASP A 568 -2.79 22.80 -26.96
CA ASP A 568 -2.14 23.90 -26.23
C ASP A 568 -0.59 23.88 -26.31
N VAL A 569 0.01 22.85 -26.93
CA VAL A 569 1.46 22.80 -27.19
C VAL A 569 1.80 23.57 -28.47
N VAL A 570 1.80 24.90 -28.38
CA VAL A 570 2.28 25.77 -29.47
C VAL A 570 3.78 25.48 -29.72
N PRO A 571 4.19 25.14 -30.97
CA PRO A 571 5.60 25.00 -31.29
C PRO A 571 6.27 26.38 -31.32
N VAL A 572 7.27 26.59 -30.47
CA VAL A 572 8.13 27.79 -30.53
C VAL A 572 8.95 27.71 -31.83
N THR A 573 8.50 28.41 -32.86
CA THR A 573 9.29 28.67 -34.06
C THR A 573 10.27 29.82 -33.79
N ASP A 574 11.56 29.54 -34.01
CA ASP A 574 12.64 30.51 -33.89
C ASP A 574 12.44 31.68 -34.88
N GLY A 575 12.57 32.92 -34.41
CA GLY A 575 12.15 34.11 -35.16
C GLY A 575 12.46 35.40 -34.42
N THR A 576 13.55 36.05 -34.83
CA THR A 576 13.97 37.38 -34.37
C THR A 576 13.00 38.49 -34.77
N GLU A 577 12.55 39.31 -33.82
CA GLU A 577 12.65 40.79 -33.84
C GLU A 577 12.11 41.41 -32.53
N ASP A 578 12.80 42.46 -32.04
CA ASP A 578 12.39 43.34 -30.93
C ASP A 578 11.59 44.51 -31.55
N PRO A 579 10.54 45.09 -30.93
CA PRO A 579 10.79 46.11 -29.90
C PRO A 579 9.71 46.35 -28.80
N GLN A 580 10.21 46.63 -27.59
CA GLN A 580 9.78 47.71 -26.66
C GLN A 580 8.33 47.85 -26.08
N PHE A 581 8.32 48.00 -24.74
CA PHE A 581 7.40 48.76 -23.86
C PHE A 581 5.87 48.47 -23.86
N HIS A 582 5.39 47.89 -22.75
CA HIS A 582 4.77 48.68 -21.66
C HIS A 582 4.62 47.88 -20.36
N LYS A 583 4.85 48.53 -19.20
CA LYS A 583 4.52 47.98 -17.86
C LYS A 583 3.08 48.33 -17.49
N GLN A 584 2.34 47.39 -16.93
CA GLN A 584 1.28 47.70 -15.96
C GLN A 584 1.03 46.52 -15.01
N ASP A 585 0.70 46.84 -13.76
CA ASP A 585 0.68 45.91 -12.64
C ASP A 585 -0.52 44.96 -12.61
N SER A 586 -0.31 43.74 -12.12
CA SER A 586 -1.34 42.94 -11.48
C SER A 586 -0.76 42.08 -10.36
N LYS A 587 -1.51 42.00 -9.25
CA LYS A 587 -1.15 41.22 -8.05
C LYS A 587 -1.33 39.73 -8.33
N GLU A 588 -0.33 38.90 -8.03
CA GLU A 588 -0.52 37.44 -7.94
C GLU A 588 -0.31 36.94 -6.51
N THR A 589 -1.43 36.64 -5.85
CA THR A 589 -1.49 35.85 -4.63
C THR A 589 -1.37 34.38 -5.03
N SER A 590 -0.18 33.77 -4.89
CA SER A 590 0.04 32.37 -5.29
C SER A 590 -0.49 31.37 -4.26
N LEU A 591 -1.81 31.29 -4.15
CA LEU A 591 -2.48 30.06 -3.70
C LEU A 591 -2.10 28.93 -4.66
N HIS A 592 -1.75 27.77 -4.12
CA HIS A 592 -1.50 26.57 -4.91
C HIS A 592 -2.79 26.08 -5.55
N GLN A 593 -3.07 26.52 -6.77
CA GLN A 593 -3.88 25.73 -7.69
C GLN A 593 -3.08 24.49 -8.09
N ASP A 594 -3.43 23.35 -7.50
CA ASP A 594 -3.34 22.10 -8.23
C ASP A 594 -4.15 22.26 -9.51
N SER A 595 -3.51 22.06 -10.67
CA SER A 595 -4.20 21.93 -11.96
C SER A 595 -4.90 20.57 -12.03
N ASN A 596 -5.77 20.31 -11.07
CA ASN A 596 -6.69 19.21 -11.03
C ASN A 596 -7.89 19.63 -11.89
N VAL A 597 -8.01 19.05 -13.10
CA VAL A 597 -9.25 19.18 -13.87
C VAL A 597 -10.34 18.49 -13.04
N GLN A 598 -11.23 19.27 -12.43
CA GLN A 598 -12.42 18.72 -11.75
C GLN A 598 -13.34 18.13 -12.82
N ILE A 599 -13.16 16.84 -13.11
CA ILE A 599 -14.11 16.07 -13.91
C ILE A 599 -15.35 15.85 -13.04
N LYS A 600 -16.27 16.81 -13.05
CA LYS A 600 -17.58 16.72 -12.39
C LYS A 600 -18.49 15.76 -13.17
N ILE A 601 -18.32 14.47 -12.93
CA ILE A 601 -19.31 13.46 -13.30
C ILE A 601 -20.54 13.68 -12.41
N LYS A 602 -21.74 13.78 -13.01
CA LYS A 602 -22.99 13.88 -12.24
C LYS A 602 -23.34 12.51 -11.65
N PRO A 603 -23.69 12.40 -10.35
CA PRO A 603 -24.23 11.16 -9.82
C PRO A 603 -25.57 10.84 -10.52
N SER A 604 -25.77 9.58 -10.91
CA SER A 604 -26.96 9.13 -11.61
C SER A 604 -28.15 9.00 -10.66
N SER A 605 -29.20 9.78 -10.92
CA SER A 605 -30.41 9.78 -10.09
C SER A 605 -31.29 8.55 -10.40
N LEU A 606 -31.18 7.51 -9.57
CA LEU A 606 -32.12 6.38 -9.53
C LEU A 606 -32.65 6.18 -8.10
N ALA A 607 -33.48 7.12 -7.64
CA ALA A 607 -34.34 6.95 -6.48
C ALA A 607 -35.79 6.83 -6.97
N SER A 608 -36.40 5.67 -6.79
CA SER A 608 -37.77 5.39 -7.21
C SER A 608 -38.77 5.60 -6.07
N GLU A 609 -39.70 6.54 -6.22
CA GLU A 609 -40.98 6.54 -5.50
C GLU A 609 -42.14 6.17 -6.44
N PRO A 610 -43.19 5.48 -5.96
CA PRO A 610 -44.22 4.89 -6.81
C PRO A 610 -45.34 5.88 -7.17
N PRO A 611 -45.81 5.91 -8.43
CA PRO A 611 -46.95 6.76 -8.81
C PRO A 611 -48.28 6.14 -8.37
N ARG A 612 -49.14 6.96 -7.76
CA ARG A 612 -50.57 6.65 -7.57
C ARG A 612 -51.32 6.78 -8.89
N VAL A 613 -52.34 5.94 -9.06
CA VAL A 613 -53.19 5.86 -10.25
C VAL A 613 -54.11 7.08 -10.39
N SER A 614 -54.19 7.64 -11.60
CA SER A 614 -55.40 8.32 -12.10
C SER A 614 -55.53 8.14 -13.62
N VAL A 615 -56.73 7.79 -14.08
CA VAL A 615 -57.03 7.33 -15.44
C VAL A 615 -57.59 8.45 -16.31
N THR A 616 -57.16 8.54 -17.58
CA THR A 616 -57.95 9.07 -18.72
C THR A 616 -57.59 8.33 -20.01
N VAL A 617 -58.55 8.25 -20.95
CA VAL A 617 -58.52 7.39 -22.15
C VAL A 617 -58.79 8.19 -23.42
N SER A 618 -58.00 7.95 -24.49
CA SER A 618 -58.39 8.11 -25.91
C SER A 618 -57.30 7.50 -26.80
N GLU A 619 -57.43 6.31 -27.40
CA GLU A 619 -58.17 5.91 -28.63
C GLU A 619 -57.54 6.33 -29.99
N ARG A 620 -57.38 5.35 -30.89
CA ARG A 620 -57.14 5.42 -32.37
C ARG A 620 -55.73 5.88 -32.85
N ASP A 621 -55.23 5.48 -34.02
CA ASP A 621 -55.67 4.46 -35.01
C ASP A 621 -54.46 3.92 -35.81
N ARG A 622 -54.53 2.61 -36.14
CA ARG A 622 -54.26 1.90 -37.42
C ARG A 622 -53.09 2.17 -38.39
N ASP A 623 -52.84 1.07 -39.12
CA ASP A 623 -52.16 0.87 -40.42
C ASP A 623 -50.61 1.00 -40.50
N ALA A 624 -49.90 0.34 -41.43
CA ALA A 624 -50.03 -0.98 -42.11
C ALA A 624 -48.77 -1.21 -43.00
N ASN A 625 -48.62 -2.43 -43.55
CA ASN A 625 -47.59 -2.91 -44.49
C ASN A 625 -46.16 -3.12 -43.92
N VAL A 626 -45.56 -4.32 -43.93
CA VAL A 626 -45.47 -5.42 -44.93
C VAL A 626 -44.47 -5.15 -46.06
N GLY A 627 -43.38 -5.91 -46.05
CA GLY A 627 -42.38 -5.99 -47.11
C GLY A 627 -41.41 -7.15 -46.81
N ALA A 628 -41.67 -8.33 -47.37
CA ALA A 628 -40.84 -9.52 -47.21
C ALA A 628 -40.05 -9.82 -48.49
N LEU A 629 -38.85 -10.41 -48.37
CA LEU A 629 -38.35 -11.59 -49.12
C LEU A 629 -36.80 -11.67 -49.14
N SER A 630 -36.25 -12.47 -48.22
CA SER A 630 -35.46 -13.71 -48.47
C SER A 630 -34.19 -13.66 -49.39
N PRO A 631 -33.39 -14.75 -49.57
CA PRO A 631 -31.94 -14.65 -49.30
C PRO A 631 -31.04 -15.18 -50.45
N GLU A 632 -29.69 -15.09 -50.36
CA GLU A 632 -28.78 -16.06 -51.02
C GLU A 632 -27.38 -16.21 -50.37
N LYS A 633 -26.98 -17.49 -50.25
CA LYS A 633 -25.65 -18.13 -50.44
C LYS A 633 -24.39 -17.54 -49.80
N GLY A 634 -23.85 -18.33 -48.86
CA GLY A 634 -22.50 -18.19 -48.31
C GLY A 634 -21.36 -18.75 -49.18
N ASN A 635 -20.18 -18.87 -48.56
CA ASN A 635 -19.01 -19.55 -49.12
C ASN A 635 -18.12 -20.14 -47.99
N ARG A 636 -17.20 -21.06 -48.35
CA ARG A 636 -16.60 -22.06 -47.43
C ARG A 636 -15.06 -21.99 -47.41
N THR A 637 -14.45 -22.41 -46.28
CA THR A 637 -13.03 -22.85 -46.10
C THR A 637 -11.94 -21.78 -46.26
N THR A 638 -10.97 -21.63 -45.34
CA THR A 638 -9.89 -22.62 -45.07
C THR A 638 -9.28 -22.49 -43.66
N VAL A 639 -8.63 -23.57 -43.17
CA VAL A 639 -7.85 -23.61 -41.92
C VAL A 639 -6.37 -23.79 -42.27
N GLN A 640 -5.48 -23.03 -41.63
CA GLN A 640 -4.04 -23.31 -41.62
C GLN A 640 -3.54 -23.62 -40.20
N VAL A 641 -2.79 -24.72 -40.09
CA VAL A 641 -2.14 -25.18 -38.86
C VAL A 641 -0.67 -24.79 -38.89
N LEU A 642 -0.17 -24.10 -37.85
CA LEU A 642 1.26 -23.75 -37.76
C LEU A 642 1.90 -24.15 -36.41
N LYS A 643 2.55 -25.31 -36.45
CA LYS A 643 3.79 -25.75 -35.76
C LYS A 643 4.27 -24.97 -34.50
N LYS A 644 4.35 -25.68 -33.37
CA LYS A 644 5.24 -25.36 -32.23
C LYS A 644 6.72 -25.71 -32.56
N PRO A 645 7.71 -24.92 -32.09
CA PRO A 645 9.08 -25.38 -31.82
C PRO A 645 9.21 -26.00 -30.40
N PRO A 646 10.24 -26.81 -30.12
CA PRO A 646 10.35 -27.60 -28.89
C PRO A 646 11.11 -26.87 -27.75
N GLY A 647 10.78 -27.24 -26.50
CA GLY A 647 11.64 -27.02 -25.35
C GLY A 647 12.76 -28.06 -25.26
N ALA A 648 13.85 -27.73 -24.57
CA ALA A 648 14.99 -28.62 -24.32
C ALA A 648 15.26 -28.74 -22.81
N PHE A 649 16.04 -29.77 -22.44
CA PHE A 649 16.45 -30.12 -21.07
C PHE A 649 15.37 -30.66 -20.12
N GLY A 650 14.85 -31.84 -20.47
CA GLY A 650 14.74 -32.92 -19.50
C GLY A 650 15.88 -33.92 -19.76
N ALA A 651 16.86 -34.01 -18.86
CA ALA A 651 17.97 -34.97 -18.97
C ALA A 651 18.70 -35.21 -17.64
N PHE A 652 18.13 -36.02 -16.75
CA PHE A 652 18.92 -36.85 -15.81
C PHE A 652 18.12 -38.10 -15.41
N LEU A 653 18.85 -39.22 -15.23
CA LEU A 653 18.36 -40.57 -14.94
C LEU A 653 17.56 -41.21 -16.09
N GLY A 654 18.15 -42.24 -16.72
CA GLY A 654 17.61 -42.86 -17.92
C GLY A 654 17.40 -44.37 -17.82
N ASN A 655 16.64 -44.87 -18.81
CA ASN A 655 16.69 -46.20 -19.42
C ASN A 655 16.66 -47.46 -18.54
N SER A 656 15.60 -48.26 -18.71
CA SER A 656 15.73 -49.50 -19.49
C SER A 656 14.44 -49.91 -20.22
N ALA A 657 14.59 -50.52 -21.39
CA ALA A 657 13.60 -50.99 -22.37
C ALA A 657 12.54 -52.01 -21.81
N SER A 658 11.47 -52.45 -22.50
CA SER A 658 11.32 -52.69 -23.96
C SER A 658 9.87 -52.88 -24.50
N LYS A 659 9.60 -52.31 -25.69
CA LYS A 659 8.79 -52.83 -26.84
C LYS A 659 7.61 -53.82 -26.65
N ARG A 660 6.40 -53.38 -27.06
CA ARG A 660 5.51 -53.89 -28.18
C ARG A 660 4.11 -53.27 -27.99
N LYS A 661 3.57 -52.36 -28.80
CA LYS A 661 3.25 -52.31 -30.25
C LYS A 661 2.08 -53.21 -30.68
N LEU A 662 0.87 -52.64 -30.85
CA LEU A 662 -0.10 -52.99 -31.93
C LEU A 662 -1.35 -52.07 -31.97
N GLY A 663 -1.68 -51.58 -33.18
CA GLY A 663 -3.04 -51.61 -33.76
C GLY A 663 -4.13 -50.65 -33.27
N PRO A 664 -4.63 -49.72 -34.11
CA PRO A 664 -5.86 -48.96 -33.85
C PRO A 664 -7.11 -49.66 -34.41
N ASP A 665 -8.30 -49.27 -33.95
CA ASP A 665 -9.53 -49.47 -34.71
C ASP A 665 -10.47 -48.24 -34.61
N LYS A 666 -11.33 -48.07 -35.63
CA LYS A 666 -12.26 -46.94 -35.80
C LYS A 666 -13.69 -47.44 -36.09
N GLY A 667 -14.63 -47.14 -35.20
CA GLY A 667 -16.05 -46.92 -35.51
C GLY A 667 -16.50 -45.68 -34.73
N LYS A 668 -17.03 -44.61 -35.31
CA LYS A 668 -18.27 -44.50 -36.10
C LYS A 668 -19.47 -45.15 -35.41
N GLU A 669 -20.19 -44.34 -34.64
CA GLU A 669 -21.64 -44.30 -34.72
C GLU A 669 -22.11 -42.85 -34.52
N ASP A 670 -23.27 -42.53 -35.08
CA ASP A 670 -23.66 -41.17 -35.45
C ASP A 670 -25.17 -41.03 -35.22
N ILE A 671 -25.63 -39.84 -34.79
CA ILE A 671 -27.04 -39.39 -34.79
C ILE A 671 -28.00 -40.12 -33.81
N LYS A 672 -28.46 -39.43 -32.74
CA LYS A 672 -29.88 -39.01 -32.58
C LYS A 672 -30.22 -38.20 -31.32
N LEU A 673 -31.23 -37.33 -31.50
CA LEU A 673 -32.13 -36.67 -30.52
C LEU A 673 -31.63 -35.40 -29.82
N GLU A 674 -31.83 -34.27 -30.51
CA GLU A 674 -32.42 -33.10 -29.86
C GLU A 674 -33.87 -33.42 -29.45
N GLN A 675 -34.21 -33.23 -28.17
CA GLN A 675 -35.42 -32.50 -27.71
C GLN A 675 -35.57 -32.65 -26.19
N ILE A 676 -35.32 -31.56 -25.46
CA ILE A 676 -36.23 -30.96 -24.46
C ILE A 676 -35.73 -29.52 -24.26
N ARG A 677 -36.51 -28.55 -24.75
CA ARG A 677 -36.50 -27.18 -24.25
C ARG A 677 -37.66 -27.05 -23.28
N SER A 678 -37.41 -26.74 -22.01
CA SER A 678 -38.28 -25.82 -21.25
C SER A 678 -37.68 -25.47 -19.88
N SER A 679 -37.34 -24.18 -19.74
CA SER A 679 -37.60 -23.36 -18.55
C SER A 679 -37.39 -23.95 -17.13
N VAL A 680 -36.34 -23.46 -16.45
CA VAL A 680 -36.50 -22.92 -15.08
C VAL A 680 -35.79 -21.58 -15.01
N SER A 681 -36.54 -20.54 -14.70
CA SER A 681 -36.03 -19.21 -14.34
C SER A 681 -35.67 -19.20 -12.85
N LEU A 682 -34.43 -18.80 -12.50
CA LEU A 682 -34.04 -18.52 -11.12
C LEU A 682 -34.18 -17.01 -10.84
N PRO A 683 -34.96 -16.59 -9.84
CA PRO A 683 -35.02 -15.18 -9.45
C PRO A 683 -33.79 -14.79 -8.62
N PHE A 684 -33.27 -13.59 -8.88
CA PHE A 684 -32.23 -12.96 -8.06
C PHE A 684 -32.82 -12.51 -6.73
N HIS A 685 -32.11 -12.76 -5.62
CA HIS A 685 -32.35 -12.07 -4.35
C HIS A 685 -31.31 -10.96 -4.14
N THR A 686 -31.77 -9.72 -4.28
CA THR A 686 -31.00 -8.52 -3.96
C THR A 686 -30.88 -8.37 -2.44
N PHE A 687 -29.67 -8.36 -1.90
CA PHE A 687 -29.43 -8.06 -0.49
C PHE A 687 -29.49 -6.54 -0.23
N LEU A 688 -30.69 -6.05 0.10
CA LEU A 688 -30.87 -4.77 0.81
C LEU A 688 -31.17 -5.08 2.28
N GLY A 689 -30.12 -5.04 3.11
CA GLY A 689 -30.24 -5.22 4.56
C GLY A 689 -30.65 -3.91 5.24
N SER A 690 -31.94 -3.68 5.42
CA SER A 690 -32.46 -2.60 6.27
C SER A 690 -32.22 -2.89 7.75
N SER A 691 -31.83 -1.87 8.51
CA SER A 691 -31.61 -1.95 9.95
C SER A 691 -32.90 -2.19 10.75
N GLU A 692 -32.90 -3.21 11.61
CA GLU A 692 -33.75 -3.21 12.81
C GLU A 692 -32.88 -3.19 14.07
N LYS A 693 -33.31 -2.37 15.04
CA LYS A 693 -32.62 -2.19 16.32
C LYS A 693 -32.99 -3.33 17.27
N SER A 694 -32.00 -3.97 17.87
CA SER A 694 -32.19 -4.79 19.07
C SER A 694 -31.68 -4.04 20.30
N GLU A 695 -32.53 -3.91 21.33
CA GLU A 695 -32.16 -3.30 22.61
C GLU A 695 -31.30 -4.27 23.44
N PRO A 696 -30.21 -3.81 24.08
CA PRO A 696 -29.51 -4.62 25.06
C PRO A 696 -30.27 -4.62 26.40
N LYS A 697 -30.66 -5.81 26.87
CA LYS A 697 -31.16 -5.99 28.24
C LYS A 697 -30.07 -5.64 29.26
N VAL A 698 -30.43 -4.82 30.23
CA VAL A 698 -29.62 -4.53 31.42
C VAL A 698 -29.76 -5.69 32.40
N GLU A 699 -28.66 -6.40 32.69
CA GLU A 699 -28.57 -7.27 33.87
C GLU A 699 -27.83 -6.53 34.99
N THR A 700 -28.55 -6.28 36.08
CA THR A 700 -28.02 -5.69 37.31
C THR A 700 -27.33 -6.76 38.16
N PRO A 701 -26.05 -6.59 38.57
CA PRO A 701 -25.46 -7.42 39.60
C PRO A 701 -26.04 -7.03 40.98
N SER A 702 -26.43 -8.03 41.77
CA SER A 702 -27.01 -7.83 43.10
C SER A 702 -25.97 -7.41 44.14
N VAL A 703 -26.32 -6.42 44.96
CA VAL A 703 -25.55 -6.05 46.15
C VAL A 703 -25.75 -7.10 47.25
N ALA A 704 -24.65 -7.58 47.82
CA ALA A 704 -24.65 -8.30 49.10
C ALA A 704 -23.46 -7.83 49.96
N SER A 705 -23.83 -7.32 51.12
CA SER A 705 -23.06 -6.78 52.25
C SER A 705 -21.97 -7.68 52.84
N GLU A 706 -20.91 -7.04 53.39
CA GLU A 706 -20.31 -7.28 54.73
C GLU A 706 -19.66 -8.67 55.01
N ILE A 707 -18.57 -8.88 55.78
CA ILE A 707 -17.75 -8.18 56.79
C ILE A 707 -16.35 -8.89 56.72
N GLU A 708 -15.16 -8.35 57.04
CA GLU A 708 -14.62 -8.11 58.39
C GLU A 708 -13.23 -7.44 58.35
N TYR A 709 -12.84 -6.79 59.45
CA TYR A 709 -11.48 -6.24 59.67
C TYR A 709 -10.51 -7.33 60.18
N GLY A 710 -9.24 -7.23 59.78
CA GLY A 710 -8.14 -7.98 60.40
C GLY A 710 -6.84 -7.20 60.29
N ALA A 711 -6.33 -6.69 61.41
CA ALA A 711 -5.06 -5.97 61.49
C ALA A 711 -4.04 -6.78 62.28
N GLU A 712 -2.84 -6.91 61.72
CA GLU A 712 -1.53 -6.98 62.42
C GLU A 712 -0.41 -6.60 61.43
#